data_AF-A0AAW6F8R6-F1
#
_entry.id   AF-A0AAW6F8R6-F1
#
_cell.length_a   1.000
_cell.length_b   1.000
_cell.length_c   1.000
_cell.angle_alpha   90.00
_cell.angle_beta   90.00
_cell.angle_gamma   90.00
#
_symmetry.space_group_name_H-M   'P 1'
#
loop_
_entity.id
_entity.type
_entity.pdbx_description
1 polymer ?
#
loop_
_entity_poly.entity_id
_entity_poly.type
_entity_poly.pdbx_seq_one_letter_code
_entity_poly.pdbx_strand_id
1 'polypeptide(L)'
;MKGNPLYILLWLSLILCFACSPGKKEKKYVIGVSQCSMTDIWRQSMIRDMEVEALNHPEIELVVMDAIQDNDTQISQIKGFIKKKVDLLIISSNETEPVTPVAVEAYRAGIPTIILDRKINSDEYTTYIGADNYEIGRSIGMYVSSLIKKETTILEIWGRRGSSSATERHQGFVDAMSIDPNVKIRELDGYWYRKNAYEEVLKLDSIEDVDIVFAHNDMMALGAREAIEERDSSLVGHVEFIGVDGLLGGGLGVEAVAQGKLDASFYYPTGGGVAIKVAWQILSGQAYTKKYALSTAMIDKTNAGTLYLQSDRLVEYQRQIEKQRANLSQLLSKYNFLYSSLIIILILALLLGGSAIYTVYINRKVRQKNHLLNEKNRLVQQQKEELSVANQRIEQVTAQKLQFFTNVSHEIKTPLTLILGPLNKMAQDAPAGAFADDIRIVKKNAERLKRVIDQLLDFRKIENNKMGLRVIKMDLVFLIQEVKSYFNNLAQSKRIDYTFLHEMDSLFVWVDTDKMEKILTNLLSNAFKFTPEQGKITIRLREEETEVVLSVEDNGEGIPPENLASVFERFFTSGQSYAPGTGIGLHLTREFVLMHKGSIHVESEQGERTVFTVQIPKGKSHFDESCVFLSNATESSSGVAHLDISQVQETLNKKYDYTILIVEDDWDIRAYLQHELSGNFNVLVAENGAKALDILLKENVSLVVSDVMMPEMNGFELCRRVKSDMALSHIPVILLTALSDDSQRLYGFEGGADEYIQKPFNIEIVKLRIIKLLEERNRLREVFLKESQSPAGLSIETKGKVESLDDLFMRKFIALIEENYSDPDFSIEKGSEKLGLSRVHLYRKVKELSGITPTDFLRNYRLKKASALLKQRSGTISEVAYATGFGSPAYFSKCFKAVYNITPTEFIESL
;
A
#
# COMPACT_ATOMS: atom_id res chain seq x y z
N MET A 1 -8.86 -3.43 -27.79
CA MET A 1 -9.05 -2.16 -27.03
C MET A 1 -10.55 -1.95 -26.86
N LYS A 2 -11.06 -2.14 -25.63
CA LYS A 2 -12.50 -2.08 -25.33
C LYS A 2 -12.90 -0.61 -25.15
N GLY A 3 -13.77 -0.12 -26.01
CA GLY A 3 -14.30 1.25 -25.99
C GLY A 3 -14.97 1.56 -24.66
N ASN A 4 -14.36 2.46 -23.90
CA ASN A 4 -14.88 2.96 -22.65
C ASN A 4 -16.02 3.94 -22.98
N PRO A 5 -17.28 3.70 -22.53
CA PRO A 5 -18.45 4.52 -22.90
C PRO A 5 -18.29 6.00 -22.53
N LEU A 6 -17.39 6.32 -21.60
CA LEU A 6 -17.01 7.68 -21.24
C LEU A 6 -16.41 8.45 -22.43
N TYR A 7 -15.60 7.81 -23.28
CA TYR A 7 -14.99 8.46 -24.43
C TYR A 7 -16.00 8.76 -25.54
N ILE A 8 -17.02 7.91 -25.69
CA ILE A 8 -18.10 8.10 -26.68
C ILE A 8 -18.97 9.29 -26.27
N LEU A 9 -19.29 9.43 -24.97
CA LEU A 9 -19.99 10.58 -24.43
C LEU A 9 -19.19 11.88 -24.54
N LEU A 10 -17.86 11.82 -24.31
CA LEU A 10 -16.99 12.97 -24.46
C LEU A 10 -16.91 13.44 -25.92
N TRP A 11 -16.81 12.49 -26.87
CA TRP A 11 -16.83 12.76 -28.31
C TRP A 11 -18.17 13.31 -28.80
N LEU A 12 -19.30 12.78 -28.32
CA LEU A 12 -20.62 13.33 -28.63
C LEU A 12 -20.79 14.76 -28.10
N SER A 13 -20.26 15.07 -26.91
CA SER A 13 -20.28 16.45 -26.37
C SER A 13 -19.42 17.41 -27.20
N LEU A 14 -18.26 16.95 -27.68
CA LEU A 14 -17.42 17.75 -28.58
C LEU A 14 -18.11 18.01 -29.91
N ILE A 15 -18.76 17.00 -30.50
CA ILE A 15 -19.46 17.13 -31.79
C ILE A 15 -20.64 18.11 -31.68
N LEU A 16 -21.36 18.13 -30.56
CA LEU A 16 -22.44 19.09 -30.30
C LEU A 16 -21.94 20.53 -30.11
N CYS A 17 -20.74 20.73 -29.56
CA CYS A 17 -20.13 22.06 -29.44
C CYS A 17 -19.65 22.64 -30.79
N PHE A 18 -19.35 21.79 -31.78
CA PHE A 18 -18.90 22.23 -33.12
C PHE A 18 -20.02 22.35 -34.17
N ALA A 19 -21.28 22.02 -33.82
CA ALA A 19 -22.40 22.06 -34.75
C ALA A 19 -23.02 23.46 -34.97
N CYS A 20 -22.53 24.51 -34.31
CA CYS A 20 -22.90 25.89 -34.62
C CYS A 20 -22.02 26.44 -35.74
N SER A 21 -22.31 26.05 -36.98
CA SER A 21 -21.71 26.72 -38.15
C SER A 21 -22.46 28.04 -38.43
N PRO A 22 -21.78 29.19 -38.54
CA PRO A 22 -22.43 30.43 -38.93
C PRO A 22 -22.76 30.38 -40.43
N GLY A 23 -23.98 30.80 -40.78
CA GLY A 23 -24.52 30.80 -42.14
C GLY A 23 -23.61 31.49 -43.16
N LYS A 24 -23.72 31.06 -44.43
CA LYS A 24 -23.00 31.59 -45.60
C LYS A 24 -22.99 33.13 -45.59
N LYS A 25 -21.81 33.75 -45.65
CA LYS A 25 -21.65 35.20 -45.85
C LYS A 25 -22.17 35.58 -47.23
N GLU A 26 -23.24 36.39 -47.28
CA GLU A 26 -23.71 37.03 -48.51
C GLU A 26 -22.66 38.02 -49.04
N LYS A 27 -22.57 38.13 -50.37
CA LYS A 27 -21.57 38.95 -51.07
C LYS A 27 -21.93 40.43 -50.88
N LYS A 28 -21.01 41.22 -50.32
CA LYS A 28 -21.18 42.66 -50.16
C LYS A 28 -20.69 43.40 -51.41
N TYR A 29 -21.50 44.30 -51.96
CA TYR A 29 -21.15 45.23 -53.04
C TYR A 29 -20.70 46.57 -52.46
N VAL A 30 -19.62 47.14 -52.99
CA VAL A 30 -19.09 48.43 -52.55
C VAL A 30 -19.47 49.52 -53.55
N ILE A 31 -20.24 50.50 -53.08
CA ILE A 31 -20.59 51.69 -53.87
C ILE A 31 -19.73 52.87 -53.39
N GLY A 32 -18.88 53.37 -54.28
CA GLY A 32 -18.15 54.62 -54.03
C GLY A 32 -19.02 55.83 -54.35
N VAL A 33 -19.00 56.87 -53.51
CA VAL A 33 -19.66 58.15 -53.77
C VAL A 33 -18.63 59.26 -53.69
N SER A 34 -18.40 59.96 -54.80
CA SER A 34 -17.57 61.16 -54.85
C SER A 34 -18.46 62.41 -54.89
N GLN A 35 -18.53 63.11 -53.76
CA GLN A 35 -19.27 64.37 -53.64
C GLN A 35 -18.38 65.59 -53.82
N CYS A 36 -18.93 66.64 -54.42
CA CYS A 36 -18.23 67.92 -54.59
C CYS A 36 -18.05 68.67 -53.26
N SER A 37 -19.02 68.59 -52.36
CA SER A 37 -18.96 69.20 -51.02
C SER A 37 -19.91 68.46 -50.07
N MET A 38 -19.61 68.40 -48.78
CA MET A 38 -20.54 67.98 -47.72
C MET A 38 -20.86 69.09 -46.72
N THR A 39 -20.45 70.34 -47.00
CA THR A 39 -20.65 71.46 -46.06
C THR A 39 -22.05 72.07 -46.15
N ASP A 40 -22.74 71.92 -47.28
CA ASP A 40 -24.10 72.43 -47.45
C ASP A 40 -25.17 71.42 -47.02
N ILE A 41 -26.29 71.94 -46.50
CA ILE A 41 -27.38 71.15 -45.92
C ILE A 41 -28.06 70.28 -46.99
N TRP A 42 -28.10 70.74 -48.25
CA TRP A 42 -28.69 70.00 -49.35
C TRP A 42 -27.91 68.71 -49.64
N ARG A 43 -26.58 68.78 -49.68
CA ARG A 43 -25.69 67.60 -49.83
C ARG A 43 -25.75 66.66 -48.64
N GLN A 44 -25.84 67.19 -47.43
CA GLN A 44 -26.01 66.36 -46.23
C GLN A 44 -27.33 65.59 -46.29
N SER A 45 -28.41 66.21 -46.76
CA SER A 45 -29.68 65.53 -46.99
C SER A 45 -29.55 64.46 -48.07
N MET A 46 -28.88 64.75 -49.19
CA MET A 46 -28.62 63.77 -50.25
C MET A 46 -27.90 62.52 -49.73
N ILE A 47 -26.82 62.69 -48.96
CA ILE A 47 -26.08 61.55 -48.40
C ILE A 47 -26.92 60.78 -47.38
N ARG A 48 -27.69 61.48 -46.54
CA ARG A 48 -28.61 60.82 -45.60
C ARG A 48 -29.66 59.97 -46.33
N ASP A 49 -30.22 60.48 -47.43
CA ASP A 49 -31.17 59.72 -48.25
C ASP A 49 -30.52 58.47 -48.85
N MET A 50 -29.24 58.55 -49.26
CA MET A 50 -28.48 57.39 -49.72
C MET A 50 -28.28 56.36 -48.60
N GLU A 51 -27.86 56.79 -47.41
CA GLU A 51 -27.63 55.92 -46.27
C GLU A 51 -28.93 55.21 -45.83
N VAL A 52 -30.03 55.95 -45.76
CA VAL A 52 -31.36 55.40 -45.40
C VAL A 52 -31.79 54.35 -46.42
N GLU A 53 -31.62 54.60 -47.72
CA GLU A 53 -31.97 53.61 -48.73
C GLU A 53 -31.03 52.41 -48.72
N ALA A 54 -29.74 52.60 -48.47
CA ALA A 54 -28.78 51.50 -48.35
C ALA A 54 -29.14 50.54 -47.18
N LEU A 55 -29.83 51.01 -46.13
CA LEU A 55 -30.34 50.14 -45.07
C LEU A 55 -31.39 49.12 -45.56
N ASN A 56 -32.06 49.37 -46.69
CA ASN A 56 -32.98 48.41 -47.30
C ASN A 56 -32.24 47.29 -48.06
N HIS A 57 -30.93 47.45 -48.28
CA HIS A 57 -30.07 46.57 -49.05
C HIS A 57 -28.82 46.20 -48.21
N PRO A 58 -28.93 45.24 -47.26
CA PRO A 58 -27.83 44.86 -46.37
C PRO A 58 -26.56 44.35 -47.09
N GLU A 59 -26.66 44.06 -48.38
CA GLU A 59 -25.59 43.69 -49.29
C GLU A 59 -24.75 44.90 -49.75
N ILE A 60 -25.23 46.13 -49.60
CA ILE A 60 -24.53 47.34 -50.05
C ILE A 60 -23.66 47.92 -48.93
N GLU A 61 -22.41 48.23 -49.26
CA GLU A 61 -21.51 49.03 -48.46
C GLU A 61 -21.26 50.36 -49.16
N LEU A 62 -21.70 51.46 -48.53
CA LEU A 62 -21.57 52.81 -49.08
C LEU A 62 -20.29 53.48 -48.57
N VAL A 63 -19.46 53.98 -49.48
CA VAL A 63 -18.22 54.69 -49.15
C VAL A 63 -18.26 56.10 -49.75
N VAL A 64 -18.53 57.10 -48.91
CA VAL A 64 -18.67 58.51 -49.32
C VAL A 64 -17.36 59.27 -49.09
N MET A 65 -16.96 60.08 -50.08
CA MET A 65 -15.82 60.99 -49.99
C MET A 65 -16.22 62.42 -50.36
N ASP A 66 -15.73 63.40 -49.58
CA ASP A 66 -15.96 64.83 -49.76
C ASP A 66 -14.77 65.48 -50.46
N ALA A 67 -14.99 66.13 -51.61
CA ALA A 67 -13.96 66.86 -52.34
C ALA A 67 -13.68 68.27 -51.80
N ILE A 68 -14.47 68.78 -50.85
CA ILE A 68 -14.29 70.11 -50.23
C ILE A 68 -14.18 71.21 -51.31
N GLN A 69 -14.94 71.05 -52.40
CA GLN A 69 -15.01 71.93 -53.57
C GLN A 69 -13.71 72.11 -54.35
N ASP A 70 -12.76 71.19 -54.19
CA ASP A 70 -11.50 71.18 -54.89
C ASP A 70 -11.49 70.11 -55.99
N ASN A 71 -11.22 70.55 -57.23
CA ASN A 71 -11.27 69.68 -58.40
C ASN A 71 -10.17 68.59 -58.35
N ASP A 72 -8.95 68.94 -57.91
CA ASP A 72 -7.82 68.00 -57.83
C ASP A 72 -8.07 66.91 -56.78
N THR A 73 -8.64 67.29 -55.64
CA THR A 73 -9.09 66.36 -54.60
C THR A 73 -10.17 65.42 -55.14
N GLN A 74 -11.18 65.93 -55.84
CA GLN A 74 -12.22 65.09 -56.43
C GLN A 74 -11.65 64.09 -57.44
N ILE A 75 -10.74 64.54 -58.30
CA ILE A 75 -10.07 63.68 -59.30
C ILE A 75 -9.27 62.57 -58.60
N SER A 76 -8.53 62.91 -57.54
CA SER A 76 -7.76 61.94 -56.75
C SER A 76 -8.66 60.88 -56.10
N GLN A 77 -9.80 61.29 -55.54
CA GLN A 77 -10.78 60.38 -54.95
C GLN A 77 -11.37 59.41 -55.97
N ILE A 78 -11.79 59.91 -57.13
CA ILE A 78 -12.32 59.08 -58.22
C ILE A 78 -11.26 58.07 -58.68
N LYS A 79 -10.00 58.49 -58.90
CA LYS A 79 -8.90 57.56 -59.20
C LYS A 79 -8.66 56.53 -58.11
N GLY A 80 -8.82 56.93 -56.84
CA GLY A 80 -8.78 56.03 -55.70
C GLY A 80 -9.85 54.94 -55.76
N PHE A 81 -11.09 55.29 -56.12
CA PHE A 81 -12.18 54.35 -56.31
C PHE A 81 -11.94 53.40 -57.50
N ILE A 82 -11.43 53.92 -58.63
CA ILE A 82 -11.05 53.10 -59.79
C ILE A 82 -9.99 52.07 -59.38
N LYS A 83 -8.93 52.50 -58.67
CA LYS A 83 -7.86 51.62 -58.19
C LYS A 83 -8.36 50.53 -57.24
N LYS A 84 -9.35 50.86 -56.38
CA LYS A 84 -9.99 49.91 -55.47
C LYS A 84 -10.98 48.96 -56.15
N LYS A 85 -11.32 49.20 -57.42
CA LYS A 85 -12.33 48.43 -58.19
C LYS A 85 -13.65 48.32 -57.43
N VAL A 86 -14.19 49.47 -57.01
CA VAL A 86 -15.56 49.51 -56.47
C VAL A 86 -16.56 48.95 -57.48
N ASP A 87 -17.64 48.35 -57.00
CA ASP A 87 -18.64 47.70 -57.86
C ASP A 87 -19.49 48.72 -58.64
N LEU A 88 -19.63 49.94 -58.11
CA LEU A 88 -20.31 51.06 -58.75
C LEU A 88 -19.79 52.39 -58.20
N LEU A 89 -19.78 53.45 -59.01
CA LEU A 89 -19.35 54.78 -58.62
C LEU A 89 -20.44 55.84 -58.88
N ILE A 90 -20.80 56.61 -57.85
CA ILE A 90 -21.70 57.76 -57.95
C ILE A 90 -20.85 59.03 -57.90
N ILE A 91 -21.04 59.94 -58.86
CA ILE A 91 -20.24 61.16 -59.00
C ILE A 91 -21.17 62.37 -59.07
N SER A 92 -20.97 63.34 -58.18
CA SER A 92 -21.50 64.69 -58.33
C SER A 92 -20.37 65.66 -58.59
N SER A 93 -20.18 66.07 -59.84
CA SER A 93 -19.04 66.90 -60.28
C SER A 93 -19.02 68.26 -59.59
N ASN A 94 -17.87 68.71 -59.09
CA ASN A 94 -17.72 70.06 -58.57
C ASN A 94 -17.85 71.09 -59.69
N GLU A 95 -17.09 70.90 -60.77
CA GLU A 95 -17.18 71.64 -62.03
C GLU A 95 -17.23 70.67 -63.21
N THR A 96 -17.92 71.07 -64.28
CA THR A 96 -18.19 70.21 -65.43
C THR A 96 -16.91 69.82 -66.16
N GLU A 97 -16.09 70.79 -66.58
CA GLU A 97 -14.89 70.54 -67.40
C GLU A 97 -13.81 69.71 -66.67
N PRO A 98 -13.37 70.03 -65.44
CA PRO A 98 -12.22 69.36 -64.82
C PRO A 98 -12.48 67.89 -64.43
N VAL A 99 -13.73 67.55 -64.09
CA VAL A 99 -14.11 66.21 -63.60
C VAL A 99 -14.45 65.25 -64.74
N THR A 100 -14.79 65.78 -65.93
CA THR A 100 -15.21 64.96 -67.09
C THR A 100 -14.18 63.89 -67.47
N PRO A 101 -12.87 64.18 -67.62
CA PRO A 101 -11.91 63.16 -68.05
C PRO A 101 -11.82 61.95 -67.10
N VAL A 102 -11.86 62.18 -65.78
CA VAL A 102 -11.73 61.11 -64.78
C VAL A 102 -13.04 60.32 -64.60
N ALA A 103 -14.20 60.95 -64.82
CA ALA A 103 -15.48 60.26 -64.84
C ALA A 103 -15.59 59.30 -66.03
N VAL A 104 -15.12 59.74 -67.22
CA VAL A 104 -15.01 58.91 -68.42
C VAL A 104 -13.99 57.77 -68.22
N GLU A 105 -12.88 58.04 -67.53
CA GLU A 105 -11.89 57.02 -67.16
C GLU A 105 -12.53 55.90 -66.31
N ALA A 106 -13.34 56.24 -65.30
CA ALA A 106 -14.05 55.26 -64.48
C ALA A 106 -15.02 54.39 -65.30
N TYR A 107 -15.81 55.02 -66.18
CA TYR A 107 -16.76 54.33 -67.05
C TYR A 107 -16.04 53.36 -68.01
N ARG A 108 -14.97 53.81 -68.66
CA ARG A 108 -14.16 52.98 -69.58
C ARG A 108 -13.38 51.87 -68.87
N ALA A 109 -13.09 52.03 -67.57
CA ALA A 109 -12.54 50.96 -66.73
C ALA A 109 -13.56 49.84 -66.41
N GLY A 110 -14.81 49.97 -66.87
CA GLY A 110 -15.87 48.99 -66.70
C GLY A 110 -16.62 49.12 -65.37
N ILE A 111 -16.40 50.20 -64.61
CA ILE A 111 -17.15 50.50 -63.39
C ILE A 111 -18.42 51.25 -63.81
N PRO A 112 -19.63 50.78 -63.47
CA PRO A 112 -20.84 51.54 -63.72
C PRO A 112 -20.79 52.90 -63.01
N THR A 113 -21.06 53.98 -63.72
CA THR A 113 -20.98 55.36 -63.21
C THR A 113 -22.36 56.02 -63.23
N ILE A 114 -22.84 56.43 -62.04
CA ILE A 114 -24.04 57.25 -61.89
C ILE A 114 -23.60 58.71 -61.74
N ILE A 115 -23.98 59.56 -62.68
CA ILE A 115 -23.80 61.01 -62.54
C ILE A 115 -25.02 61.57 -61.81
N LEU A 116 -24.80 62.21 -60.67
CA LEU A 116 -25.86 62.69 -59.80
C LEU A 116 -25.81 64.21 -59.68
N ASP A 117 -26.95 64.85 -59.85
CA ASP A 117 -27.18 66.28 -59.73
C ASP A 117 -26.44 67.11 -60.81
N ARG A 118 -25.10 67.26 -60.70
CA ARG A 118 -24.28 68.04 -61.64
C ARG A 118 -23.78 67.19 -62.79
N LYS A 119 -23.94 67.70 -64.02
CA LYS A 119 -23.56 67.01 -65.27
C LYS A 119 -22.04 67.02 -65.51
N ILE A 120 -21.59 66.18 -66.43
CA ILE A 120 -20.26 66.18 -67.05
C ILE A 120 -20.39 66.48 -68.55
N ASN A 121 -19.31 66.93 -69.20
CA ASN A 121 -19.31 67.28 -70.63
C ASN A 121 -18.99 66.04 -71.51
N SER A 122 -19.70 64.94 -71.28
CA SER A 122 -19.60 63.69 -72.06
C SER A 122 -20.81 62.79 -71.80
N ASP A 123 -21.19 61.96 -72.78
CA ASP A 123 -22.24 60.94 -72.65
C ASP A 123 -21.73 59.58 -72.14
N GLU A 124 -20.43 59.46 -71.86
CA GLU A 124 -19.75 58.23 -71.41
C GLU A 124 -19.91 58.01 -69.88
N TYR A 125 -21.13 57.71 -69.47
CA TYR A 125 -21.51 57.30 -68.12
C TYR A 125 -22.65 56.26 -68.15
N THR A 126 -22.97 55.58 -67.05
CA THR A 126 -24.05 54.57 -67.03
C THR A 126 -25.44 55.19 -67.01
N THR A 127 -25.71 56.09 -66.09
CA THR A 127 -26.98 56.81 -66.00
C THR A 127 -26.81 58.17 -65.32
N TYR A 128 -27.70 59.11 -65.62
CA TYR A 128 -27.76 60.44 -65.00
C TYR A 128 -29.04 60.56 -64.18
N ILE A 129 -28.92 61.08 -62.96
CA ILE A 129 -30.02 61.34 -62.04
C ILE A 129 -29.93 62.81 -61.62
N GLY A 130 -30.98 63.58 -61.85
CA GLY A 130 -30.99 64.99 -61.49
C GLY A 130 -32.29 65.66 -61.88
N ALA A 131 -32.59 66.79 -61.26
CA ALA A 131 -33.72 67.61 -61.69
C ALA A 131 -33.32 68.47 -62.90
N ASP A 132 -34.31 68.88 -63.69
CA ASP A 132 -34.08 69.72 -64.87
C ASP A 132 -33.93 71.19 -64.43
N ASN A 133 -32.67 71.65 -64.30
CA ASN A 133 -32.35 72.99 -63.80
C ASN A 133 -32.84 74.09 -64.75
N TYR A 134 -32.94 73.80 -66.05
CA TYR A 134 -33.50 74.73 -67.03
C TYR A 134 -35.00 74.92 -66.81
N GLU A 135 -35.75 73.83 -66.68
CA GLU A 135 -37.19 73.92 -66.41
C GLU A 135 -37.50 74.53 -65.03
N ILE A 136 -36.62 74.36 -64.03
CA ILE A 136 -36.72 75.06 -62.74
C ILE A 136 -36.56 76.57 -62.94
N GLY A 137 -35.49 77.01 -63.62
CA GLY A 137 -35.26 78.41 -63.96
C GLY A 137 -36.44 79.01 -64.72
N ARG A 138 -36.95 78.27 -65.71
CA ARG A 138 -38.13 78.65 -66.50
C ARG A 138 -39.40 78.75 -65.66
N SER A 139 -39.63 77.82 -64.74
CA SER A 139 -40.79 77.84 -63.82
C SER A 139 -40.72 79.02 -62.85
N ILE A 140 -39.53 79.35 -62.35
CA ILE A 140 -39.27 80.55 -61.54
C ILE A 140 -39.57 81.80 -62.35
N GLY A 141 -39.08 81.87 -63.59
CA GLY A 141 -39.40 82.97 -64.49
C GLY A 141 -40.90 83.11 -64.73
N MET A 142 -41.63 82.02 -65.00
CA MET A 142 -43.09 82.08 -65.14
C MET A 142 -43.79 82.57 -63.86
N TYR A 143 -43.32 82.15 -62.69
CA TYR A 143 -43.85 82.63 -61.40
C TYR A 143 -43.56 84.13 -61.21
N VAL A 144 -42.33 84.56 -61.43
CA VAL A 144 -41.93 85.98 -61.35
C VAL A 144 -42.71 86.83 -62.36
N SER A 145 -42.97 86.32 -63.57
CA SER A 145 -43.80 86.99 -64.57
C SER A 145 -45.20 87.29 -64.05
N SER A 146 -45.77 86.39 -63.24
CA SER A 146 -47.08 86.59 -62.63
C SER A 146 -47.11 87.67 -61.53
N LEU A 147 -45.94 88.07 -61.01
CA LEU A 147 -45.79 89.09 -59.97
C LEU A 147 -45.59 90.51 -60.54
N ILE A 148 -45.17 90.63 -61.81
CA ILE A 148 -44.86 91.91 -62.46
C ILE A 148 -46.14 92.72 -62.70
N LYS A 149 -46.17 93.97 -62.20
CA LYS A 149 -47.31 94.91 -62.37
C LYS A 149 -46.91 96.28 -62.95
N LYS A 150 -45.62 96.62 -62.93
CA LYS A 150 -44.99 97.91 -63.32
C LYS A 150 -43.54 97.64 -63.78
N GLU A 151 -42.76 98.67 -64.12
CA GLU A 151 -41.30 98.53 -64.24
C GLU A 151 -40.75 97.89 -62.96
N THR A 152 -40.12 96.72 -63.10
CA THR A 152 -39.70 95.85 -61.99
C THR A 152 -38.20 95.56 -62.11
N THR A 153 -37.44 95.80 -61.05
CA THR A 153 -36.02 95.40 -61.00
C THR A 153 -35.87 94.08 -60.26
N ILE A 154 -35.21 93.12 -60.91
CA ILE A 154 -34.91 91.81 -60.36
C ILE A 154 -33.43 91.73 -60.04
N LEU A 155 -33.09 91.37 -58.81
CA LEU A 155 -31.74 91.02 -58.40
C LEU A 155 -31.56 89.51 -58.49
N GLU A 156 -30.85 89.04 -59.50
CA GLU A 156 -30.47 87.65 -59.66
C GLU A 156 -29.13 87.36 -58.96
N ILE A 157 -29.15 86.45 -57.98
CA ILE A 157 -27.95 86.02 -57.25
C ILE A 157 -27.54 84.63 -57.72
N TRP A 158 -26.44 84.60 -58.46
CA TRP A 158 -25.89 83.42 -59.10
C TRP A 158 -25.22 82.48 -58.10
N GLY A 159 -25.36 81.19 -58.37
CA GLY A 159 -24.42 80.20 -57.88
C GLY A 159 -23.03 80.34 -58.50
N ARG A 160 -22.15 79.36 -58.32
CA ARG A 160 -20.86 79.32 -59.03
C ARG A 160 -21.11 79.19 -60.55
N ARG A 161 -20.73 80.20 -61.34
CA ARG A 161 -20.95 80.25 -62.80
C ARG A 161 -20.42 79.04 -63.57
N GLY A 162 -19.32 78.42 -63.12
CA GLY A 162 -18.75 77.19 -63.72
C GLY A 162 -19.57 75.91 -63.51
N SER A 163 -20.70 75.97 -62.79
CA SER A 163 -21.58 74.82 -62.56
C SER A 163 -22.76 74.78 -63.54
N SER A 164 -23.11 73.58 -64.01
CA SER A 164 -24.24 73.37 -64.93
C SER A 164 -25.57 73.85 -64.34
N SER A 165 -25.81 73.62 -63.05
CA SER A 165 -27.04 74.03 -62.38
C SER A 165 -27.26 75.55 -62.37
N ALA A 166 -26.22 76.36 -62.11
CA ALA A 166 -26.34 77.82 -62.13
C ALA A 166 -26.61 78.34 -63.55
N THR A 167 -25.89 77.80 -64.54
CA THR A 167 -26.02 78.19 -65.95
C THR A 167 -27.40 77.84 -66.50
N GLU A 168 -27.89 76.63 -66.24
CA GLU A 168 -29.20 76.17 -66.70
C GLU A 168 -30.35 76.94 -66.02
N ARG A 169 -30.26 77.23 -64.71
CA ARG A 169 -31.26 78.03 -63.98
C ARG A 169 -31.37 79.45 -64.54
N HIS A 170 -30.24 80.10 -64.78
CA HIS A 170 -30.22 81.42 -65.39
C HIS A 170 -30.82 81.40 -66.80
N GLN A 171 -30.39 80.46 -67.66
CA GLN A 171 -30.88 80.40 -69.04
C GLN A 171 -32.40 80.20 -69.08
N GLY A 172 -32.93 79.26 -68.29
CA GLY A 172 -34.37 79.05 -68.21
C GLY A 172 -35.12 80.27 -67.68
N PHE A 173 -34.54 80.95 -66.68
CA PHE A 173 -35.10 82.17 -66.10
C PHE A 173 -35.17 83.31 -67.13
N VAL A 174 -34.06 83.59 -67.82
CA VAL A 174 -33.99 84.62 -68.87
C VAL A 174 -34.89 84.28 -70.06
N ASP A 175 -34.95 83.02 -70.48
CA ASP A 175 -35.85 82.58 -71.56
C ASP A 175 -37.33 82.80 -71.21
N ALA A 176 -37.71 82.68 -69.94
CA ALA A 176 -39.06 83.00 -69.47
C ALA A 176 -39.30 84.51 -69.33
N MET A 177 -38.27 85.29 -69.00
CA MET A 177 -38.35 86.75 -68.79
C MET A 177 -38.23 87.58 -70.08
N SER A 178 -37.60 87.05 -71.12
CA SER A 178 -37.33 87.74 -72.39
C SER A 178 -38.58 88.14 -73.21
N ILE A 179 -39.77 87.81 -72.69
CA ILE A 179 -41.08 88.18 -73.24
C ILE A 179 -41.58 89.54 -72.68
N ASP A 180 -41.07 90.01 -71.54
CA ASP A 180 -41.55 91.23 -70.88
C ASP A 180 -40.56 92.41 -70.99
N PRO A 181 -40.90 93.50 -71.70
CA PRO A 181 -40.02 94.66 -71.88
C PRO A 181 -39.90 95.54 -70.62
N ASN A 182 -40.65 95.28 -69.55
CA ASN A 182 -40.68 96.12 -68.34
C ASN A 182 -39.73 95.64 -67.21
N VAL A 183 -38.82 94.71 -67.51
CA VAL A 183 -37.95 94.05 -66.51
C VAL A 183 -36.50 94.50 -66.65
N LYS A 184 -35.86 94.85 -65.53
CA LYS A 184 -34.42 95.10 -65.44
C LYS A 184 -33.77 94.05 -64.54
N ILE A 185 -32.87 93.23 -65.08
CA ILE A 185 -32.16 92.19 -64.31
C ILE A 185 -30.77 92.72 -63.91
N ARG A 186 -30.45 92.65 -62.61
CA ARG A 186 -29.11 92.87 -62.05
C ARG A 186 -28.55 91.55 -61.56
N GLU A 187 -27.32 91.24 -61.93
CA GLU A 187 -26.67 89.98 -61.53
C GLU A 187 -25.62 90.21 -60.45
N LEU A 188 -25.56 89.31 -59.46
CA LEU A 188 -24.51 89.21 -58.45
C LEU A 188 -24.03 87.76 -58.31
N ASP A 189 -22.77 87.58 -57.93
CA ASP A 189 -22.20 86.24 -57.70
C ASP A 189 -22.22 85.88 -56.21
N GLY A 190 -23.14 84.98 -55.82
CA GLY A 190 -23.27 84.50 -54.43
C GLY A 190 -22.54 83.17 -54.15
N TYR A 191 -21.97 82.52 -55.17
CA TYR A 191 -21.16 81.30 -55.07
C TYR A 191 -21.81 80.13 -54.30
N TRP A 192 -23.15 80.09 -54.20
CA TRP A 192 -23.95 79.13 -53.42
C TRP A 192 -24.02 79.38 -51.90
N TYR A 193 -23.39 80.42 -51.38
CA TYR A 193 -23.26 80.66 -49.93
C TYR A 193 -24.07 81.84 -49.43
N ARG A 194 -24.74 81.64 -48.29
CA ARG A 194 -25.48 82.68 -47.57
C ARG A 194 -24.62 83.91 -47.26
N LYS A 195 -23.40 83.70 -46.74
CA LYS A 195 -22.49 84.78 -46.34
C LYS A 195 -22.05 85.63 -47.54
N ASN A 196 -21.70 84.99 -48.66
CA ASN A 196 -21.28 85.69 -49.87
C ASN A 196 -22.43 86.51 -50.46
N ALA A 197 -23.64 85.93 -50.55
CA ALA A 197 -24.82 86.67 -50.99
C ALA A 197 -25.11 87.88 -50.08
N TYR A 198 -25.04 87.71 -48.76
CA TYR A 198 -25.19 88.79 -47.80
C TYR A 198 -24.15 89.91 -48.01
N GLU A 199 -22.86 89.57 -48.12
CA GLU A 199 -21.78 90.54 -48.30
C GLU A 199 -21.86 91.28 -49.65
N GLU A 200 -22.21 90.60 -50.74
CA GLU A 200 -22.32 91.22 -52.07
C GLU A 200 -23.56 92.13 -52.18
N VAL A 201 -24.70 91.73 -51.60
CA VAL A 201 -25.91 92.59 -51.55
C VAL A 201 -25.64 93.83 -50.69
N LEU A 202 -24.92 93.70 -49.57
CA LEU A 202 -24.47 94.83 -48.75
C LEU A 202 -23.48 95.77 -49.45
N LYS A 203 -22.93 95.44 -50.62
CA LYS A 203 -22.04 96.34 -51.38
C LYS A 203 -22.76 97.16 -52.44
N LEU A 204 -24.03 96.86 -52.73
CA LEU A 204 -24.79 97.59 -53.76
C LEU A 204 -24.96 99.07 -53.41
N ASP A 205 -24.82 99.94 -54.40
CA ASP A 205 -24.99 101.38 -54.23
C ASP A 205 -26.44 101.77 -53.94
N SER A 206 -27.41 101.05 -54.54
CA SER A 206 -28.85 101.24 -54.33
C SER A 206 -29.57 99.89 -54.21
N ILE A 207 -30.47 99.78 -53.23
CA ILE A 207 -31.31 98.60 -52.93
C ILE A 207 -32.80 98.98 -52.97
N GLU A 208 -33.14 100.27 -52.86
CA GLU A 208 -34.51 100.79 -52.81
C GLU A 208 -35.33 100.51 -54.09
N ASP A 209 -34.64 100.22 -55.20
CA ASP A 209 -35.25 99.97 -56.50
C ASP A 209 -35.34 98.49 -56.88
N VAL A 210 -34.91 97.58 -55.99
CA VAL A 210 -35.08 96.14 -56.14
C VAL A 210 -36.48 95.75 -55.70
N ASP A 211 -37.28 95.15 -56.59
CA ASP A 211 -38.63 94.67 -56.26
C ASP A 211 -38.65 93.14 -56.01
N ILE A 212 -37.72 92.38 -56.62
CA ILE A 212 -37.66 90.92 -56.52
C ILE A 212 -36.20 90.46 -56.38
N VAL A 213 -35.95 89.54 -55.45
CA VAL A 213 -34.68 88.83 -55.35
C VAL A 213 -34.89 87.38 -55.80
N PHE A 214 -34.23 86.99 -56.89
CA PHE A 214 -34.13 85.60 -57.29
C PHE A 214 -32.73 85.09 -56.97
N ALA A 215 -32.60 84.20 -55.98
CA ALA A 215 -31.34 83.54 -55.72
C ALA A 215 -31.36 82.10 -56.22
N HIS A 216 -30.24 81.66 -56.80
CA HIS A 216 -30.13 80.28 -57.29
C HIS A 216 -30.21 79.24 -56.18
N ASN A 217 -30.14 79.59 -54.88
CA ASN A 217 -30.57 78.69 -53.80
C ASN A 217 -31.19 79.42 -52.60
N ASP A 218 -31.88 78.68 -51.72
CA ASP A 218 -32.55 79.22 -50.53
C ASP A 218 -31.58 79.92 -49.56
N MET A 219 -30.35 79.40 -49.44
CA MET A 219 -29.32 79.97 -48.56
C MET A 219 -28.90 81.38 -49.00
N MET A 220 -28.71 81.59 -50.30
CA MET A 220 -28.40 82.90 -50.86
C MET A 220 -29.60 83.84 -50.80
N ALA A 221 -30.83 83.34 -51.01
CA ALA A 221 -32.05 84.15 -50.88
C ALA A 221 -32.20 84.71 -49.45
N LEU A 222 -31.95 83.88 -48.43
CA LEU A 222 -31.96 84.32 -47.04
C LEU A 222 -30.83 85.29 -46.70
N GLY A 223 -29.62 85.07 -47.25
CA GLY A 223 -28.51 86.00 -47.07
C GLY A 223 -28.79 87.37 -47.68
N ALA A 224 -29.41 87.39 -48.85
CA ALA A 224 -29.87 88.62 -49.49
C ALA A 224 -30.94 89.33 -48.68
N ARG A 225 -31.93 88.59 -48.15
CA ARG A 225 -32.94 89.17 -47.25
C ARG A 225 -32.32 89.80 -46.02
N GLU A 226 -31.40 89.11 -45.35
CA GLU A 226 -30.70 89.64 -44.17
C GLU A 226 -29.95 90.94 -44.48
N ALA A 227 -29.29 91.00 -45.64
CA ALA A 227 -28.57 92.20 -46.09
C ALA A 227 -29.53 93.38 -46.35
N ILE A 228 -30.69 93.11 -46.98
CA ILE A 228 -31.72 94.13 -47.21
C ILE A 228 -32.35 94.57 -45.89
N GLU A 229 -32.64 93.63 -44.98
CA GLU A 229 -33.21 93.91 -43.65
C GLU A 229 -32.29 94.78 -42.78
N GLU A 230 -30.98 94.58 -42.89
CA GLU A 230 -29.96 95.37 -42.18
C GLU A 230 -29.79 96.77 -42.77
N ARG A 231 -29.87 96.91 -44.10
CA ARG A 231 -29.81 98.21 -44.78
C ARG A 231 -31.06 99.04 -44.52
N ASP A 232 -32.24 98.44 -44.68
CA ASP A 232 -33.54 99.04 -44.37
C ASP A 232 -34.61 97.95 -44.17
N SER A 233 -35.00 97.74 -42.92
CA SER A 233 -35.99 96.71 -42.56
C SER A 233 -37.38 96.95 -43.17
N SER A 234 -37.71 98.17 -43.59
CA SER A 234 -38.99 98.48 -44.23
C SER A 234 -39.10 97.96 -45.67
N LEU A 235 -37.96 97.72 -46.33
CA LEU A 235 -37.90 97.17 -47.69
C LEU A 235 -38.23 95.68 -47.73
N VAL A 236 -38.03 94.93 -46.64
CA VAL A 236 -38.30 93.48 -46.58
C VAL A 236 -39.76 93.15 -46.90
N GLY A 237 -40.70 94.03 -46.57
CA GLY A 237 -42.12 93.85 -46.91
C GLY A 237 -42.50 94.22 -48.35
N HIS A 238 -41.58 94.84 -49.10
CA HIS A 238 -41.79 95.30 -50.48
C HIS A 238 -41.03 94.46 -51.50
N VAL A 239 -40.05 93.67 -51.06
CA VAL A 239 -39.23 92.79 -51.90
C VAL A 239 -39.72 91.35 -51.79
N GLU A 240 -39.97 90.70 -52.92
CA GLU A 240 -40.28 89.27 -52.96
C GLU A 240 -38.99 88.45 -53.02
N PHE A 241 -38.82 87.50 -52.08
CA PHE A 241 -37.61 86.67 -51.99
C PHE A 241 -37.89 85.25 -52.48
N ILE A 242 -37.21 84.87 -53.57
CA ILE A 242 -37.41 83.59 -54.25
C ILE A 242 -36.11 82.80 -54.24
N GLY A 243 -36.19 81.56 -53.72
CA GLY A 243 -35.09 80.62 -53.65
C GLY A 243 -35.33 79.33 -54.45
N VAL A 244 -34.33 78.47 -54.43
CA VAL A 244 -34.37 77.11 -54.98
C VAL A 244 -33.71 76.19 -53.97
N ASP A 245 -34.32 75.04 -53.70
CA ASP A 245 -33.83 73.87 -52.96
C ASP A 245 -35.04 73.22 -52.28
N GLY A 246 -35.85 74.03 -51.58
CA GLY A 246 -37.11 73.60 -50.99
C GLY A 246 -36.93 72.49 -49.94
N LEU A 247 -35.80 72.48 -49.26
CA LEU A 247 -35.46 71.45 -48.27
C LEU A 247 -36.42 71.46 -47.08
N LEU A 248 -36.52 70.30 -46.44
CA LEU A 248 -37.28 70.07 -45.23
C LEU A 248 -36.35 70.16 -44.01
N GLY A 249 -36.60 71.13 -43.12
CA GLY A 249 -35.88 71.33 -41.86
C GLY A 249 -34.65 72.24 -41.96
N GLY A 250 -34.10 72.62 -40.80
CA GLY A 250 -32.92 73.49 -40.69
C GLY A 250 -33.19 74.99 -40.87
N GLY A 251 -34.46 75.42 -40.86
CA GLY A 251 -34.83 76.83 -41.04
C GLY A 251 -34.79 77.32 -42.49
N LEU A 252 -34.70 76.43 -43.47
CA LEU A 252 -34.60 76.72 -44.91
C LEU A 252 -35.82 76.21 -45.69
N GLY A 253 -35.89 76.54 -46.98
CA GLY A 253 -36.89 76.00 -47.92
C GLY A 253 -38.32 76.10 -47.41
N VAL A 254 -38.96 74.95 -47.18
CA VAL A 254 -40.36 74.88 -46.73
C VAL A 254 -40.58 75.61 -45.41
N GLU A 255 -39.64 75.50 -44.46
CA GLU A 255 -39.74 76.18 -43.17
C GLU A 255 -39.55 77.68 -43.30
N ALA A 256 -38.62 78.12 -44.17
CA ALA A 256 -38.42 79.54 -44.45
C ALA A 256 -39.66 80.17 -45.11
N VAL A 257 -40.30 79.48 -46.05
CA VAL A 257 -41.55 79.96 -46.67
C VAL A 257 -42.71 79.96 -45.68
N ALA A 258 -42.87 78.90 -44.87
CA ALA A 258 -43.92 78.81 -43.85
C ALA A 258 -43.80 79.89 -42.76
N GLN A 259 -42.57 80.31 -42.42
CA GLN A 259 -42.29 81.40 -41.46
C GLN A 259 -42.34 82.79 -42.11
N GLY A 260 -42.63 82.91 -43.41
CA GLY A 260 -42.62 84.18 -44.14
C GLY A 260 -41.24 84.79 -44.31
N LYS A 261 -40.17 83.97 -44.23
CA LYS A 261 -38.78 84.38 -44.52
C LYS A 261 -38.47 84.43 -46.01
N LEU A 262 -39.08 83.54 -46.79
CA LEU A 262 -39.07 83.53 -48.25
C LEU A 262 -40.52 83.56 -48.74
N ASP A 263 -40.75 84.10 -49.93
CA ASP A 263 -42.08 84.15 -50.52
C ASP A 263 -42.38 82.92 -51.36
N ALA A 264 -41.35 82.41 -52.06
CA ALA A 264 -41.39 81.13 -52.73
C ALA A 264 -40.02 80.42 -52.70
N SER A 265 -40.06 79.10 -52.74
CA SER A 265 -38.89 78.26 -52.98
C SER A 265 -39.26 77.14 -53.95
N PHE A 266 -38.39 76.82 -54.90
CA PHE A 266 -38.61 75.72 -55.83
C PHE A 266 -37.91 74.45 -55.35
N TYR A 267 -38.68 73.39 -55.13
CA TYR A 267 -38.17 72.12 -54.63
C TYR A 267 -37.17 71.52 -55.61
N TYR A 268 -35.94 71.34 -55.14
CA TYR A 268 -34.88 70.66 -55.85
C TYR A 268 -34.59 69.33 -55.15
N PRO A 269 -35.10 68.20 -55.67
CA PRO A 269 -34.94 66.91 -55.01
C PRO A 269 -33.48 66.47 -55.00
N THR A 270 -33.05 65.96 -53.84
CA THR A 270 -31.67 65.47 -53.60
C THR A 270 -31.28 64.30 -54.50
N GLY A 271 -32.22 63.44 -54.88
CA GLY A 271 -31.97 62.27 -55.72
C GLY A 271 -31.16 61.15 -55.05
N GLY A 272 -30.74 61.30 -53.79
CA GLY A 272 -29.85 60.36 -53.10
C GLY A 272 -30.43 58.95 -52.99
N GLY A 273 -31.65 58.81 -52.47
CA GLY A 273 -32.32 57.52 -52.39
C GLY A 273 -32.60 56.88 -53.76
N VAL A 274 -32.93 57.69 -54.78
CA VAL A 274 -33.12 57.20 -56.16
C VAL A 274 -31.79 56.65 -56.70
N ALA A 275 -30.66 57.32 -56.41
CA ALA A 275 -29.35 56.87 -56.83
C ALA A 275 -28.98 55.50 -56.26
N ILE A 276 -29.31 55.22 -54.99
CA ILE A 276 -29.07 53.90 -54.40
C ILE A 276 -30.01 52.84 -54.95
N LYS A 277 -31.30 53.16 -55.18
CA LYS A 277 -32.23 52.23 -55.85
C LYS A 277 -31.74 51.84 -57.24
N VAL A 278 -31.31 52.83 -58.03
CA VAL A 278 -30.79 52.60 -59.38
C VAL A 278 -29.44 51.87 -59.33
N ALA A 279 -28.58 52.19 -58.35
CA ALA A 279 -27.34 51.44 -58.15
C ALA A 279 -27.61 49.96 -57.84
N TRP A 280 -28.59 49.67 -56.98
CA TRP A 280 -29.03 48.30 -56.73
C TRP A 280 -29.61 47.64 -57.99
N GLN A 281 -30.41 48.35 -58.80
CA GLN A 281 -30.90 47.84 -60.09
C GLN A 281 -29.75 47.43 -60.99
N ILE A 282 -28.72 48.28 -61.12
CA ILE A 282 -27.53 48.00 -61.94
C ILE A 282 -26.77 46.79 -61.40
N LEU A 283 -26.48 46.76 -60.09
CA LEU A 283 -25.69 45.70 -59.44
C LEU A 283 -26.41 44.34 -59.42
N SER A 284 -27.74 44.34 -59.36
CA SER A 284 -28.59 43.13 -59.40
C SER A 284 -28.95 42.69 -60.82
N GLY A 285 -28.51 43.42 -61.86
CA GLY A 285 -28.75 43.07 -63.27
C GLY A 285 -30.16 43.38 -63.78
N GLN A 286 -30.88 44.28 -63.10
CA GLN A 286 -32.20 44.77 -63.54
C GLN A 286 -32.06 45.83 -64.64
N ALA A 287 -33.13 46.03 -65.42
CA ALA A 287 -33.19 47.07 -66.43
C ALA A 287 -33.19 48.47 -65.80
N TYR A 288 -32.41 49.40 -66.37
CA TYR A 288 -32.31 50.79 -65.95
C TYR A 288 -32.40 51.73 -67.16
N THR A 289 -32.70 53.02 -66.93
CA THR A 289 -32.73 54.05 -67.99
C THR A 289 -31.47 54.91 -67.97
N LYS A 290 -31.17 55.57 -69.09
CA LYS A 290 -30.00 56.47 -69.23
C LYS A 290 -30.15 57.78 -68.46
N LYS A 291 -31.39 58.25 -68.24
CA LYS A 291 -31.71 59.49 -67.52
C LYS A 291 -32.93 59.30 -66.63
N TYR A 292 -32.80 59.65 -65.35
CA TYR A 292 -33.88 59.77 -64.38
C TYR A 292 -34.07 61.26 -64.06
N ALA A 293 -35.08 61.87 -64.68
CA ALA A 293 -35.44 63.26 -64.41
C ALA A 293 -36.24 63.32 -63.10
N LEU A 294 -35.75 64.10 -62.15
CA LEU A 294 -36.46 64.34 -60.89
C LEU A 294 -37.43 65.52 -61.05
N SER A 295 -38.64 65.39 -60.52
CA SER A 295 -39.66 66.44 -60.62
C SER A 295 -39.42 67.55 -59.60
N THR A 296 -39.57 68.80 -60.04
CA THR A 296 -39.61 69.98 -59.17
C THR A 296 -41.05 70.35 -58.82
N ALA A 297 -41.25 71.08 -57.73
CA ALA A 297 -42.53 71.64 -57.32
C ALA A 297 -42.31 73.01 -56.67
N MET A 298 -43.22 73.95 -56.93
CA MET A 298 -43.18 75.26 -56.27
C MET A 298 -43.72 75.16 -54.84
N ILE A 299 -42.99 75.75 -53.91
CA ILE A 299 -43.39 75.88 -52.50
C ILE A 299 -43.63 77.37 -52.24
N ASP A 300 -44.86 77.72 -51.90
CA ASP A 300 -45.29 79.09 -51.60
C ASP A 300 -46.09 79.13 -50.29
N LYS A 301 -46.55 80.31 -49.88
CA LYS A 301 -47.36 80.47 -48.66
C LYS A 301 -48.65 79.63 -48.66
N THR A 302 -49.18 79.21 -49.83
CA THR A 302 -50.42 78.43 -49.93
C THR A 302 -50.22 76.96 -49.56
N ASN A 303 -49.04 76.39 -49.83
CA ASN A 303 -48.76 74.97 -49.60
C ASN A 303 -47.70 74.69 -48.52
N ALA A 304 -46.82 75.67 -48.18
CA ALA A 304 -45.70 75.47 -47.27
C ALA A 304 -46.13 75.03 -45.87
N GLY A 305 -47.21 75.57 -45.32
CA GLY A 305 -47.72 75.16 -44.00
C GLY A 305 -48.16 73.69 -43.95
N THR A 306 -48.80 73.21 -45.03
CA THR A 306 -49.21 71.79 -45.14
C THR A 306 -47.99 70.88 -45.29
N LEU A 307 -47.03 71.25 -46.14
CA LEU A 307 -45.79 70.51 -46.34
C LEU A 307 -44.93 70.45 -45.06
N TYR A 308 -44.87 71.55 -44.31
CA TYR A 308 -44.18 71.61 -43.02
C TYR A 308 -44.78 70.63 -42.00
N LEU A 309 -46.12 70.62 -41.84
CA LEU A 309 -46.82 69.68 -40.95
C LEU A 309 -46.63 68.22 -41.37
N GLN A 310 -46.61 67.94 -42.67
CA GLN A 310 -46.32 66.59 -43.17
C GLN A 310 -44.88 66.16 -42.84
N SER A 311 -43.93 67.08 -43.00
CA SER A 311 -42.52 66.83 -42.68
C SER A 311 -42.29 66.55 -41.20
N ASP A 312 -42.89 67.35 -40.31
CA ASP A 312 -42.77 67.15 -38.86
C ASP A 312 -43.30 65.76 -38.45
N ARG A 313 -44.43 65.35 -39.04
CA ARG A 313 -44.99 64.01 -38.83
C ARG A 313 -44.10 62.88 -39.36
N LEU A 314 -43.38 63.08 -40.46
CA LEU A 314 -42.41 62.11 -40.98
C LEU A 314 -41.21 61.92 -40.03
N VAL A 315 -40.71 63.01 -39.45
CA VAL A 315 -39.63 62.96 -38.45
C VAL A 315 -40.09 62.20 -37.20
N GLU A 316 -41.32 62.46 -36.73
CA GLU A 316 -41.95 61.72 -35.62
C GLU A 316 -42.04 60.22 -35.95
N TYR A 317 -42.50 59.85 -37.15
CA TYR A 317 -42.56 58.45 -37.58
C TYR A 317 -41.19 57.78 -37.63
N GLN A 318 -40.16 58.47 -38.12
CA GLN A 318 -38.79 57.95 -38.15
C GLN A 318 -38.30 57.65 -36.74
N ARG A 319 -38.52 58.57 -35.79
CA ARG A 319 -38.16 58.38 -34.38
C ARG A 319 -38.88 57.17 -33.76
N GLN A 320 -40.13 56.94 -34.11
CA GLN A 320 -40.89 55.76 -33.67
C GLN A 320 -40.31 54.46 -34.24
N ILE A 321 -39.95 54.44 -35.52
CA ILE A 321 -39.34 53.28 -36.19
C ILE A 321 -38.00 52.92 -35.54
N GLU A 322 -37.14 53.89 -35.25
CA GLU A 322 -35.86 53.66 -34.58
C GLU A 322 -36.06 53.06 -33.17
N LYS A 323 -37.01 53.61 -32.41
CA LYS A 323 -37.37 53.07 -31.09
C LYS A 323 -37.90 51.64 -31.18
N GLN A 324 -38.73 51.34 -32.18
CA GLN A 324 -39.23 49.98 -32.42
C GLN A 324 -38.11 49.01 -32.80
N ARG A 325 -37.16 49.42 -33.66
CA ARG A 325 -35.98 48.62 -34.00
C ARG A 325 -35.13 48.31 -32.77
N ALA A 326 -34.88 49.31 -31.91
CA ALA A 326 -34.14 49.11 -30.67
C ALA A 326 -34.86 48.14 -29.70
N ASN A 327 -36.18 48.25 -29.59
CA ASN A 327 -36.96 47.31 -28.79
C ASN A 327 -36.93 45.89 -29.38
N LEU A 328 -37.04 45.77 -30.69
CA LEU A 328 -37.01 44.48 -31.38
C LEU A 328 -35.64 43.80 -31.21
N SER A 329 -34.53 44.53 -31.36
CA SER A 329 -33.20 43.96 -31.14
C SER A 329 -33.00 43.52 -29.70
N GLN A 330 -33.52 44.27 -28.73
CA GLN A 330 -33.50 43.88 -27.32
C GLN A 330 -34.35 42.62 -27.07
N LEU A 331 -35.54 42.50 -27.68
CA LEU A 331 -36.38 41.31 -27.59
C LEU A 331 -35.71 40.09 -28.21
N LEU A 332 -35.11 40.24 -29.40
CA LEU A 332 -34.36 39.17 -30.06
C LEU A 332 -33.16 38.72 -29.21
N SER A 333 -32.44 39.65 -28.58
CA SER A 333 -31.36 39.33 -27.66
C SER A 333 -31.85 38.52 -26.45
N LYS A 334 -32.96 38.95 -25.82
CA LYS A 334 -33.60 38.20 -24.73
C LYS A 334 -34.07 36.82 -25.17
N TYR A 335 -34.70 36.72 -26.34
CA TYR A 335 -35.15 35.45 -26.89
C TYR A 335 -33.98 34.49 -27.16
N ASN A 336 -32.92 34.97 -27.80
CA ASN A 336 -31.72 34.18 -28.06
C ASN A 336 -31.05 33.70 -26.77
N PHE A 337 -31.01 34.56 -25.74
CA PHE A 337 -30.51 34.18 -24.42
C PHE A 337 -31.34 33.06 -23.79
N LEU A 338 -32.67 33.21 -23.77
CA LEU A 338 -33.60 32.19 -23.23
C LEU A 338 -33.51 30.87 -24.01
N TYR A 339 -33.49 30.93 -25.33
CA TYR A 339 -33.36 29.77 -26.20
C TYR A 339 -32.06 29.02 -25.95
N SER A 340 -30.93 29.75 -25.85
CA SER A 340 -29.63 29.18 -25.53
C SER A 340 -29.58 28.56 -24.13
N SER A 341 -30.16 29.23 -23.13
CA SER A 341 -30.26 28.71 -21.76
C SER A 341 -31.11 27.43 -21.69
N LEU A 342 -32.24 27.38 -22.41
CA LEU A 342 -33.10 26.20 -22.45
C LEU A 342 -32.36 24.98 -23.02
N ILE A 343 -31.62 25.15 -24.12
CA ILE A 343 -30.81 24.08 -24.72
C ILE A 343 -29.79 23.54 -23.71
N ILE A 344 -29.08 24.43 -23.00
CA ILE A 344 -28.10 24.04 -21.98
C ILE A 344 -28.77 23.24 -20.85
N ILE A 345 -29.92 23.70 -20.35
CA ILE A 345 -30.69 23.00 -19.30
C ILE A 345 -31.13 21.61 -19.77
N LEU A 346 -31.61 21.48 -21.00
CA LEU A 346 -32.06 20.21 -21.57
C LEU A 346 -30.90 19.21 -21.72
N ILE A 347 -29.74 19.68 -22.18
CA ILE A 347 -28.51 18.87 -22.25
C ILE A 347 -28.11 18.39 -20.85
N LEU A 348 -28.13 19.28 -19.86
CA LEU A 348 -27.77 18.95 -18.47
C LEU A 348 -28.75 17.95 -17.86
N ALA A 349 -30.05 18.09 -18.12
CA ALA A 349 -31.08 17.16 -17.68
C ALA A 349 -30.92 15.77 -18.32
N LEU A 350 -30.60 15.71 -19.62
CA LEU A 350 -30.32 14.44 -20.31
C LEU A 350 -29.06 13.75 -19.76
N LEU A 351 -28.00 14.52 -19.47
CA LEU A 351 -26.78 13.99 -18.84
C LEU A 351 -27.05 13.44 -17.43
N LEU A 352 -27.82 14.17 -16.61
CA LEU A 352 -28.21 13.72 -15.28
C LEU A 352 -29.10 12.48 -15.33
N GLY A 353 -30.09 12.44 -16.22
CA GLY A 353 -30.94 11.28 -16.45
C GLY A 353 -30.15 10.06 -16.90
N GLY A 354 -29.23 10.24 -17.86
CA GLY A 354 -28.33 9.18 -18.32
C GLY A 354 -27.41 8.66 -17.20
N SER A 355 -26.86 9.56 -16.39
CA SER A 355 -26.03 9.21 -15.22
C SER A 355 -26.82 8.42 -14.17
N ALA A 356 -28.05 8.82 -13.88
CA ALA A 356 -28.93 8.11 -12.95
C ALA A 356 -29.26 6.69 -13.44
N ILE A 357 -29.64 6.54 -14.72
CA ILE A 357 -29.91 5.24 -15.35
C ILE A 357 -28.65 4.36 -15.32
N TYR A 358 -27.49 4.93 -15.65
CA TYR A 358 -26.21 4.23 -15.61
C TYR A 358 -25.87 3.75 -14.19
N THR A 359 -26.10 4.59 -13.17
CA THR A 359 -25.89 4.24 -11.76
C THR A 359 -26.81 3.10 -11.32
N VAL A 360 -28.09 3.12 -11.71
CA VAL A 360 -29.03 2.02 -11.44
C VAL A 360 -28.59 0.73 -12.14
N TYR A 361 -28.16 0.80 -13.39
CA TYR A 361 -27.64 -0.35 -14.14
C TYR A 361 -26.40 -0.97 -13.47
N ILE A 362 -25.41 -0.15 -13.10
CA ILE A 362 -24.21 -0.60 -12.38
C ILE A 362 -24.60 -1.19 -11.03
N ASN A 363 -25.48 -0.54 -10.26
CA ASN A 363 -25.94 -1.07 -8.98
C ASN A 363 -26.64 -2.43 -9.13
N ARG A 364 -27.47 -2.62 -10.16
CA ARG A 364 -28.07 -3.95 -10.44
C ARG A 364 -27.00 -4.99 -10.76
N LYS A 365 -26.03 -4.66 -11.61
CA LYS A 365 -24.92 -5.56 -11.98
C LYS A 365 -24.02 -5.90 -10.80
N VAL A 366 -23.73 -4.92 -9.94
CA VAL A 366 -22.97 -5.09 -8.70
C VAL A 366 -23.76 -5.96 -7.72
N ARG A 367 -25.07 -5.77 -7.56
CA ARG A 367 -25.90 -6.65 -6.72
C ARG A 367 -25.88 -8.11 -7.20
N GLN A 368 -25.99 -8.35 -8.50
CA GLN A 368 -25.87 -9.71 -9.06
C GLN A 368 -24.50 -10.33 -8.80
N LYS A 369 -23.42 -9.58 -9.04
CA LYS A 369 -22.06 -10.04 -8.74
C LYS A 369 -21.82 -10.25 -7.25
N ASN A 370 -22.36 -9.39 -6.39
CA ASN A 370 -22.26 -9.53 -4.94
C ASN A 370 -23.03 -10.75 -4.45
N HIS A 371 -24.21 -11.05 -5.03
CA HIS A 371 -24.90 -12.31 -4.75
C HIS A 371 -24.05 -13.53 -5.12
N LEU A 372 -23.51 -13.55 -6.34
CA LEU A 372 -22.64 -14.65 -6.79
C LEU A 372 -21.35 -14.75 -5.96
N LEU A 373 -20.77 -13.62 -5.59
CA LEU A 373 -19.57 -13.56 -4.75
C LEU A 373 -19.87 -14.04 -3.33
N ASN A 374 -21.03 -13.68 -2.77
CA ASN A 374 -21.46 -14.15 -1.46
C ASN A 374 -21.74 -15.66 -1.48
N GLU A 375 -22.33 -16.20 -2.54
CA GLU A 375 -22.47 -17.66 -2.71
C GLU A 375 -21.10 -18.35 -2.82
N LYS A 376 -20.19 -17.83 -3.64
CA LYS A 376 -18.81 -18.36 -3.71
C LYS A 376 -18.09 -18.27 -2.38
N ASN A 377 -18.19 -17.14 -1.67
CA ASN A 377 -17.56 -16.95 -0.37
C ASN A 377 -18.14 -17.91 0.67
N ARG A 378 -19.46 -18.13 0.67
CA ARG A 378 -20.08 -19.16 1.52
C ARG A 378 -19.57 -20.55 1.19
N LEU A 379 -19.46 -20.90 -0.09
CA LEU A 379 -18.97 -22.21 -0.52
C LEU A 379 -17.49 -22.41 -0.18
N VAL A 380 -16.65 -21.39 -0.38
CA VAL A 380 -15.24 -21.41 0.03
C VAL A 380 -15.10 -21.50 1.54
N GLN A 381 -15.93 -20.77 2.30
CA GLN A 381 -15.94 -20.84 3.76
C GLN A 381 -16.35 -22.24 4.24
N GLN A 382 -17.38 -22.84 3.63
CA GLN A 382 -17.79 -24.22 3.91
C GLN A 382 -16.66 -25.21 3.59
N GLN A 383 -16.00 -25.11 2.42
CA GLN A 383 -14.88 -25.96 2.07
C GLN A 383 -13.69 -25.80 3.04
N LYS A 384 -13.43 -24.58 3.50
CA LYS A 384 -12.36 -24.30 4.46
C LYS A 384 -12.68 -24.89 5.84
N GLU A 385 -13.93 -24.80 6.27
CA GLU A 385 -14.40 -25.42 7.52
C GLU A 385 -14.34 -26.96 7.42
N GLU A 386 -14.81 -27.55 6.32
CA GLU A 386 -14.70 -28.99 6.07
C GLU A 386 -13.24 -29.46 6.06
N LEU A 387 -12.36 -28.72 5.39
CA LEU A 387 -10.93 -29.03 5.34
C LEU A 387 -10.28 -28.89 6.73
N SER A 388 -10.66 -27.87 7.50
CA SER A 388 -10.18 -27.69 8.87
C SER A 388 -10.62 -28.85 9.77
N VAL A 389 -11.88 -29.29 9.69
CA VAL A 389 -12.40 -30.43 10.44
C VAL A 389 -11.72 -31.73 10.00
N ALA A 390 -11.48 -31.91 8.70
CA ALA A 390 -10.77 -33.08 8.18
C ALA A 390 -9.31 -33.12 8.67
N ASN A 391 -8.58 -32.00 8.61
CA ASN A 391 -7.22 -31.90 9.12
C ASN A 391 -7.16 -32.15 10.63
N GLN A 392 -8.08 -31.58 11.40
CA GLN A 392 -8.20 -31.85 12.84
C GLN A 392 -8.45 -33.34 13.12
N ARG A 393 -9.29 -34.01 12.33
CA ARG A 393 -9.49 -35.46 12.44
C ARG A 393 -8.23 -36.25 12.10
N ILE A 394 -7.50 -35.85 11.06
CA ILE A 394 -6.23 -36.50 10.68
C ILE A 394 -5.20 -36.34 11.79
N GLU A 395 -5.04 -35.13 12.35
CA GLU A 395 -4.15 -34.87 13.47
C GLU A 395 -4.57 -35.66 14.71
N GLN A 396 -5.85 -35.69 15.04
CA GLN A 396 -6.39 -36.48 16.16
C GLN A 396 -6.12 -37.97 15.98
N VAL A 397 -6.38 -38.52 14.79
CA VAL A 397 -6.11 -39.93 14.50
C VAL A 397 -4.62 -40.23 14.57
N THR A 398 -3.77 -39.31 14.10
CA THR A 398 -2.31 -39.47 14.15
C THR A 398 -1.81 -39.44 15.59
N ALA A 399 -2.28 -38.49 16.40
CA ALA A 399 -1.97 -38.40 17.82
C ALA A 399 -2.46 -39.63 18.60
N GLN A 400 -3.68 -40.09 18.34
CA GLN A 400 -4.25 -41.30 18.96
C GLN A 400 -3.45 -42.55 18.60
N LYS A 401 -3.03 -42.69 17.33
CA LYS A 401 -2.15 -43.80 16.91
C LYS A 401 -0.81 -43.74 17.65
N LEU A 402 -0.21 -42.57 17.79
CA LEU A 402 1.08 -42.40 18.47
C LEU A 402 0.97 -42.72 19.98
N GLN A 403 -0.11 -42.28 20.61
CA GLN A 403 -0.41 -42.60 22.00
C GLN A 403 -0.66 -44.10 22.19
N PHE A 404 -1.39 -44.75 21.28
CA PHE A 404 -1.60 -46.19 21.30
C PHE A 404 -0.29 -46.97 21.27
N PHE A 405 0.64 -46.66 20.36
CA PHE A 405 1.94 -47.36 20.30
C PHE A 405 2.83 -47.10 21.52
N THR A 406 2.78 -45.90 22.08
CA THR A 406 3.51 -45.55 23.30
C THR A 406 2.99 -46.36 24.50
N ASN A 407 1.67 -46.44 24.64
CA ASN A 407 1.00 -47.21 25.69
C ASN A 407 1.25 -48.71 25.54
N VAL A 408 1.10 -49.26 24.33
CA VAL A 408 1.38 -50.69 24.06
C VAL A 408 2.82 -51.04 24.40
N SER A 409 3.77 -50.17 24.05
CA SER A 409 5.18 -50.42 24.37
C SER A 409 5.45 -50.42 25.87
N HIS A 410 4.74 -49.59 26.63
CA HIS A 410 4.78 -49.60 28.08
C HIS A 410 4.18 -50.89 28.65
N GLU A 411 2.98 -51.26 28.20
CA GLU A 411 2.27 -52.47 28.63
C GLU A 411 3.04 -53.76 28.36
N ILE A 412 3.94 -53.78 27.36
CA ILE A 412 4.79 -54.96 27.10
C ILE A 412 6.11 -54.91 27.90
N LYS A 413 6.68 -53.73 28.18
CA LYS A 413 7.93 -53.61 28.95
C LYS A 413 7.77 -53.97 30.44
N THR A 414 6.63 -53.66 31.02
CA THR A 414 6.29 -54.00 32.42
C THR A 414 6.33 -55.50 32.70
N PRO A 415 5.53 -56.36 32.01
CA PRO A 415 5.58 -57.81 32.25
C PRO A 415 6.94 -58.39 31.90
N LEU A 416 7.65 -57.81 30.92
CA LEU A 416 8.99 -58.28 30.57
C LEU A 416 10.05 -58.02 31.65
N THR A 417 9.90 -56.93 32.42
CA THR A 417 10.74 -56.66 33.60
C THR A 417 10.53 -57.74 34.66
N LEU A 418 9.27 -58.12 34.89
CA LEU A 418 8.87 -59.15 35.85
C LEU A 418 9.22 -60.58 35.40
N ILE A 419 9.43 -60.80 34.10
CA ILE A 419 9.94 -62.08 33.57
C ILE A 419 11.47 -62.12 33.67
N LEU A 420 12.16 -61.08 33.19
CA LEU A 420 13.63 -61.07 33.11
C LEU A 420 14.31 -60.97 34.48
N GLY A 421 13.75 -60.23 35.43
CA GLY A 421 14.32 -60.07 36.77
C GLY A 421 14.51 -61.42 37.50
N PRO A 422 13.43 -62.17 37.76
CA PRO A 422 13.49 -63.49 38.39
C PRO A 422 14.30 -64.52 37.57
N LEU A 423 14.18 -64.51 36.23
CA LEU A 423 14.95 -65.42 35.37
C LEU A 423 16.46 -65.19 35.47
N ASN A 424 16.91 -63.94 35.63
CA ASN A 424 18.34 -63.64 35.79
C ASN A 424 18.89 -64.21 37.10
N LYS A 425 18.13 -64.11 38.20
CA LYS A 425 18.47 -64.67 39.51
C LYS A 425 18.47 -66.20 39.48
N MET A 426 17.42 -66.79 38.93
CA MET A 426 17.32 -68.24 38.73
C MET A 426 18.46 -68.78 37.85
N ALA A 427 18.90 -68.05 36.83
CA ALA A 427 20.04 -68.45 36.00
C ALA A 427 21.39 -68.40 36.74
N GLN A 428 21.53 -67.52 37.73
CA GLN A 428 22.74 -67.43 38.57
C GLN A 428 22.77 -68.49 39.68
N ASP A 429 21.61 -68.78 40.29
CA ASP A 429 21.49 -69.68 41.44
C ASP A 429 21.21 -71.16 41.07
N ALA A 430 20.92 -71.46 39.79
CA ALA A 430 20.54 -72.81 39.37
C ALA A 430 21.73 -73.79 39.39
N PRO A 431 21.61 -74.95 40.05
CA PRO A 431 22.59 -76.02 39.95
C PRO A 431 22.61 -76.61 38.53
N ALA A 432 23.79 -77.06 38.06
CA ALA A 432 23.95 -77.58 36.70
C ALA A 432 23.02 -78.79 36.42
N GLY A 433 22.23 -78.71 35.35
CA GLY A 433 21.25 -79.74 34.94
C GLY A 433 20.17 -79.20 34.00
N ALA A 434 19.19 -80.04 33.62
CA ALA A 434 18.13 -79.70 32.66
C ALA A 434 17.31 -78.45 33.04
N PHE A 435 17.11 -78.21 34.34
CA PHE A 435 16.40 -77.03 34.85
C PHE A 435 17.14 -75.72 34.57
N ALA A 436 18.48 -75.72 34.63
CA ALA A 436 19.31 -74.57 34.26
C ALA A 436 19.27 -74.30 32.75
N ASP A 437 19.19 -75.36 31.94
CA ASP A 437 19.05 -75.25 30.49
C ASP A 437 17.68 -74.66 30.10
N ASP A 438 16.60 -75.08 30.76
CA ASP A 438 15.25 -74.53 30.56
C ASP A 438 15.18 -73.05 30.95
N ILE A 439 15.75 -72.67 32.10
CA ILE A 439 15.85 -71.26 32.53
C ILE A 439 16.62 -70.44 31.49
N ARG A 440 17.73 -70.98 30.95
CA ARG A 440 18.53 -70.31 29.90
C ARG A 440 17.73 -70.13 28.60
N ILE A 441 16.88 -71.09 28.23
CA ILE A 441 16.00 -71.00 27.06
C ILE A 441 14.91 -69.94 27.26
N VAL A 442 14.23 -69.93 28.41
CA VAL A 442 13.18 -68.94 28.71
C VAL A 442 13.78 -67.53 28.76
N LYS A 443 14.95 -67.37 29.39
CA LYS A 443 15.71 -66.11 29.39
C LYS A 443 16.03 -65.63 27.98
N LYS A 444 16.58 -66.50 27.13
CA LYS A 444 16.90 -66.18 25.72
C LYS A 444 15.67 -65.70 24.93
N ASN A 445 14.50 -66.29 25.19
CA ASN A 445 13.26 -65.89 24.53
C ASN A 445 12.72 -64.55 25.06
N ALA A 446 12.81 -64.29 26.36
CA ALA A 446 12.45 -63.01 26.96
C ALA A 446 13.36 -61.87 26.46
N GLU A 447 14.67 -62.09 26.38
CA GLU A 447 15.64 -61.14 25.79
C GLU A 447 15.39 -60.91 24.30
N ARG A 448 14.95 -61.94 23.57
CA ARG A 448 14.55 -61.80 22.17
C ARG A 448 13.30 -60.94 22.04
N LEU A 449 12.27 -61.16 22.87
CA LEU A 449 11.06 -60.33 22.88
C LEU A 449 11.39 -58.87 23.18
N LYS A 450 12.29 -58.63 24.15
CA LYS A 450 12.80 -57.27 24.46
C LYS A 450 13.35 -56.58 23.21
N ARG A 451 14.25 -57.25 22.48
CA ARG A 451 14.85 -56.71 21.26
C ARG A 451 13.83 -56.38 20.18
N VAL A 452 12.81 -57.21 19.99
CA VAL A 452 11.75 -56.97 19.00
C VAL A 452 10.95 -55.71 19.34
N ILE A 453 10.60 -55.52 20.61
CA ILE A 453 9.87 -54.33 21.07
C ILE A 453 10.73 -53.08 20.91
N ASP A 454 12.01 -53.14 21.29
CA ASP A 454 12.95 -52.02 21.15
C ASP A 454 13.11 -51.63 19.66
N GLN A 455 13.20 -52.59 18.74
CA GLN A 455 13.25 -52.33 17.29
C GLN A 455 11.96 -51.70 16.74
N LEU A 456 10.79 -52.14 17.21
CA LEU A 456 9.50 -51.57 16.82
C LEU A 456 9.37 -50.11 17.26
N LEU A 457 9.89 -49.79 18.44
CA LEU A 457 9.93 -48.44 18.98
C LEU A 457 10.88 -47.53 18.19
N ASP A 458 12.09 -47.99 17.92
CA ASP A 458 13.07 -47.24 17.12
C ASP A 458 12.51 -46.93 15.73
N PHE A 459 11.83 -47.90 15.10
CA PHE A 459 11.11 -47.70 13.85
C PHE A 459 10.09 -46.55 13.92
N ARG A 460 9.24 -46.51 14.95
CA ARG A 460 8.23 -45.45 15.11
C ARG A 460 8.85 -44.08 15.38
N LYS A 461 10.00 -44.02 16.04
CA LYS A 461 10.69 -42.74 16.28
C LYS A 461 11.26 -42.15 14.99
N ILE A 462 11.77 -43.00 14.11
CA ILE A 462 12.29 -42.62 12.81
C ILE A 462 11.16 -42.11 11.91
N GLU A 463 10.03 -42.82 11.78
CA GLU A 463 8.88 -42.39 10.95
C GLU A 463 8.33 -41.02 11.34
N ASN A 464 8.44 -40.63 12.61
CA ASN A 464 7.91 -39.37 13.12
C ASN A 464 8.98 -38.25 13.18
N ASN A 465 10.17 -38.46 12.62
CA ASN A 465 11.31 -37.53 12.70
C ASN A 465 11.68 -37.13 14.15
N LYS A 466 11.40 -37.99 15.13
CA LYS A 466 11.69 -37.74 16.56
C LYS A 466 13.01 -38.36 17.02
N MET A 467 13.70 -39.11 16.17
CA MET A 467 14.99 -39.72 16.51
C MET A 467 16.14 -38.75 16.20
N GLY A 468 16.82 -38.27 17.23
CA GLY A 468 18.00 -37.41 17.09
C GLY A 468 19.29 -38.19 16.83
N LEU A 469 20.28 -37.52 16.22
CA LEU A 469 21.63 -38.03 16.00
C LEU A 469 22.59 -37.39 17.03
N ARG A 470 23.35 -38.21 17.77
CA ARG A 470 24.38 -37.75 18.72
C ARG A 470 25.75 -38.05 18.14
N VAL A 471 26.37 -37.03 17.57
CA VAL A 471 27.57 -37.20 16.75
C VAL A 471 28.82 -36.93 17.57
N ILE A 472 29.74 -37.90 17.58
CA ILE A 472 31.07 -37.78 18.20
C ILE A 472 32.15 -38.15 17.19
N LYS A 473 33.38 -37.66 17.42
CA LYS A 473 34.55 -38.05 16.63
C LYS A 473 35.07 -39.40 17.14
N MET A 474 34.82 -40.47 16.40
CA MET A 474 35.13 -41.85 16.79
C MET A 474 36.12 -42.49 15.81
N ASP A 475 37.02 -43.34 16.32
CA ASP A 475 37.87 -44.19 15.49
C ASP A 475 37.08 -45.42 15.00
N LEU A 476 36.79 -45.45 13.70
CA LEU A 476 35.97 -46.49 13.09
C LEU A 476 36.71 -47.82 12.97
N VAL A 477 38.05 -47.83 12.88
CA VAL A 477 38.85 -49.06 12.89
C VAL A 477 38.70 -49.77 14.23
N PHE A 478 38.83 -49.01 15.33
CA PHE A 478 38.62 -49.52 16.69
C PHE A 478 37.20 -50.08 16.88
N LEU A 479 36.17 -49.31 16.49
CA LEU A 479 34.77 -49.74 16.63
C LEU A 479 34.48 -51.02 15.86
N ILE A 480 34.93 -51.14 14.60
CA ILE A 480 34.71 -52.34 13.79
C ILE A 480 35.41 -53.55 14.41
N GLN A 481 36.63 -53.37 14.92
CA GLN A 481 37.38 -54.44 15.57
C GLN A 481 36.68 -54.91 16.86
N GLU A 482 36.12 -53.99 17.64
CA GLU A 482 35.34 -54.30 18.83
C GLU A 482 34.08 -55.11 18.46
N VAL A 483 33.27 -54.62 17.52
CA VAL A 483 32.04 -55.32 17.09
C VAL A 483 32.35 -56.67 16.46
N LYS A 484 33.44 -56.77 15.69
CA LYS A 484 33.93 -58.03 15.12
C LYS A 484 34.15 -59.06 16.23
N SER A 485 34.73 -58.65 17.36
CA SER A 485 35.05 -59.56 18.47
C SER A 485 33.82 -60.31 19.00
N TYR A 486 32.63 -59.70 18.92
CA TYR A 486 31.37 -60.29 19.39
C TYR A 486 31.00 -61.57 18.63
N PHE A 487 31.46 -61.71 17.38
CA PHE A 487 31.14 -62.84 16.51
C PHE A 487 32.30 -63.84 16.36
N ASN A 488 33.47 -63.60 16.96
CA ASN A 488 34.63 -64.50 16.85
C ASN A 488 34.32 -65.94 17.30
N ASN A 489 33.65 -66.10 18.45
CA ASN A 489 33.26 -67.41 18.96
C ASN A 489 32.26 -68.12 18.02
N LEU A 490 31.35 -67.36 17.42
CA LEU A 490 30.38 -67.90 16.46
C LEU A 490 31.08 -68.34 15.17
N ALA A 491 32.00 -67.53 14.65
CA ALA A 491 32.84 -67.85 13.51
C ALA A 491 33.64 -69.14 13.75
N GLN A 492 34.27 -69.27 14.92
CA GLN A 492 35.02 -70.47 15.29
C GLN A 492 34.11 -71.71 15.38
N SER A 493 32.92 -71.58 15.99
CA SER A 493 31.97 -72.69 16.11
C SER A 493 31.45 -73.19 14.77
N LYS A 494 31.20 -72.28 13.82
CA LYS A 494 30.74 -72.59 12.45
C LYS A 494 31.89 -72.80 11.45
N ARG A 495 33.14 -72.69 11.89
CA ARG A 495 34.37 -72.73 11.08
C ARG A 495 34.36 -71.72 9.91
N ILE A 496 33.76 -70.55 10.09
CA ILE A 496 33.69 -69.51 9.06
C ILE A 496 35.00 -68.73 9.04
N ASP A 497 35.56 -68.53 7.84
CA ASP A 497 36.71 -67.63 7.63
C ASP A 497 36.27 -66.17 7.82
N TYR A 498 36.64 -65.58 8.96
CA TYR A 498 36.15 -64.27 9.39
C TYR A 498 37.25 -63.22 9.42
N THR A 499 37.29 -62.39 8.39
CA THR A 499 38.40 -61.47 8.11
C THR A 499 37.95 -60.00 8.16
N PHE A 500 38.83 -59.14 8.66
CA PHE A 500 38.68 -57.69 8.59
C PHE A 500 39.87 -57.12 7.83
N LEU A 501 39.60 -56.45 6.71
CA LEU A 501 40.59 -55.88 5.81
C LEU A 501 40.48 -54.36 5.83
N HIS A 502 41.58 -53.69 6.15
CA HIS A 502 41.70 -52.23 6.15
C HIS A 502 43.15 -51.84 5.82
N GLU A 503 43.34 -50.65 5.23
CA GLU A 503 44.66 -50.15 4.79
C GLU A 503 45.26 -49.13 5.79
N MET A 504 44.55 -48.86 6.89
CA MET A 504 44.79 -47.72 7.79
C MET A 504 44.81 -48.14 9.26
N ASP A 505 45.69 -47.58 10.08
CA ASP A 505 45.80 -47.94 11.52
C ASP A 505 44.67 -47.33 12.38
N SER A 506 44.17 -46.15 12.02
CA SER A 506 43.04 -45.48 12.67
C SER A 506 42.28 -44.60 11.67
N LEU A 507 40.96 -44.47 11.83
CA LEU A 507 40.11 -43.65 10.97
C LEU A 507 39.08 -42.88 11.79
N PHE A 508 39.31 -41.58 12.00
CA PHE A 508 38.39 -40.75 12.77
C PHE A 508 37.27 -40.17 11.92
N VAL A 509 36.02 -40.52 12.23
CA VAL A 509 34.80 -40.07 11.54
C VAL A 509 33.82 -39.48 12.54
N TRP A 510 33.04 -38.47 12.12
CA TRP A 510 31.94 -37.92 12.90
C TRP A 510 30.69 -38.81 12.74
N VAL A 511 30.41 -39.64 13.74
CA VAL A 511 29.29 -40.59 13.70
C VAL A 511 28.61 -40.71 15.06
N ASP A 512 27.41 -41.27 15.07
CA ASP A 512 26.75 -41.75 16.29
C ASP A 512 27.16 -43.21 16.54
N THR A 513 28.01 -43.43 17.55
CA THR A 513 28.62 -44.74 17.82
C THR A 513 27.60 -45.84 18.02
N ASP A 514 26.52 -45.59 18.77
CA ASP A 514 25.47 -46.59 19.03
C ASP A 514 24.76 -47.02 17.73
N LYS A 515 24.44 -46.05 16.87
CA LYS A 515 23.79 -46.34 15.59
C LYS A 515 24.74 -47.05 14.62
N MET A 516 26.02 -46.70 14.61
CA MET A 516 27.04 -47.39 13.81
C MET A 516 27.27 -48.83 14.27
N GLU A 517 27.32 -49.06 15.57
CA GLU A 517 27.40 -50.39 16.17
C GLU A 517 26.19 -51.24 15.76
N LYS A 518 24.97 -50.67 15.79
CA LYS A 518 23.74 -51.34 15.35
C LYS A 518 23.74 -51.66 13.85
N ILE A 519 24.23 -50.76 13.00
CA ILE A 519 24.41 -51.01 11.57
C ILE A 519 25.31 -52.22 11.37
N LEU A 520 26.51 -52.21 11.96
CA LEU A 520 27.50 -53.29 11.85
C LEU A 520 26.96 -54.62 12.39
N THR A 521 26.39 -54.61 13.59
CA THR A 521 25.84 -55.81 14.24
C THR A 521 24.72 -56.43 13.42
N ASN A 522 23.83 -55.61 12.84
CA ASN A 522 22.74 -56.11 12.01
C ASN A 522 23.26 -56.74 10.71
N LEU A 523 24.16 -56.08 10.00
CA LEU A 523 24.79 -56.60 8.77
C LEU A 523 25.56 -57.90 9.03
N LEU A 524 26.38 -57.93 10.09
CA LEU A 524 27.13 -59.12 10.49
C LEU A 524 26.20 -60.26 10.92
N SER A 525 25.16 -59.97 11.70
CA SER A 525 24.22 -61.00 12.12
C SER A 525 23.49 -61.65 10.94
N ASN A 526 23.18 -60.88 9.89
CA ASN A 526 22.63 -61.40 8.65
C ASN A 526 23.67 -62.25 7.90
N ALA A 527 24.89 -61.76 7.73
CA ALA A 527 25.98 -62.52 7.12
C ALA A 527 26.17 -63.89 7.81
N PHE A 528 26.29 -63.93 9.14
CA PHE A 528 26.45 -65.17 9.92
C PHE A 528 25.20 -66.08 9.90
N LYS A 529 24.02 -65.53 9.64
CA LYS A 529 22.76 -66.27 9.56
C LYS A 529 22.63 -67.01 8.23
N PHE A 530 23.02 -66.37 7.12
CA PHE A 530 22.84 -66.89 5.76
C PHE A 530 24.11 -67.52 5.16
N THR A 531 25.24 -67.44 5.85
CA THR A 531 26.47 -68.16 5.48
C THR A 531 26.45 -69.59 6.07
N PRO A 532 26.68 -70.64 5.25
CA PRO A 532 26.79 -72.02 5.71
C PRO A 532 28.06 -72.25 6.54
N GLU A 533 28.15 -73.39 7.23
CA GLU A 533 29.38 -73.80 7.91
C GLU A 533 30.55 -73.90 6.91
N GLN A 534 31.75 -73.51 7.33
CA GLN A 534 32.95 -73.38 6.46
C GLN A 534 32.87 -72.28 5.38
N GLY A 535 31.89 -71.40 5.44
CA GLY A 535 31.82 -70.22 4.58
C GLY A 535 32.85 -69.14 4.94
N LYS A 536 32.73 -67.97 4.30
CA LYS A 536 33.62 -66.83 4.42
C LYS A 536 32.82 -65.55 4.60
N ILE A 537 33.21 -64.75 5.58
CA ILE A 537 32.68 -63.41 5.83
C ILE A 537 33.85 -62.43 5.91
N THR A 538 33.80 -61.40 5.08
CA THR A 538 34.85 -60.38 5.01
C THR A 538 34.26 -58.99 5.26
N ILE A 539 34.81 -58.30 6.24
CA ILE A 539 34.56 -56.87 6.46
C ILE A 539 35.68 -56.09 5.76
N ARG A 540 35.34 -55.11 4.93
CA ARG A 540 36.34 -54.20 4.34
C ARG A 540 36.03 -52.76 4.68
N LEU A 541 37.03 -52.03 5.14
CA LEU A 541 36.97 -50.59 5.35
C LEU A 541 37.93 -49.89 4.40
N ARG A 542 37.41 -48.93 3.64
CA ARG A 542 38.19 -48.10 2.71
C ARG A 542 37.91 -46.62 2.94
N GLU A 543 38.96 -45.83 2.77
CA GLU A 543 38.94 -44.38 2.88
C GLU A 543 38.96 -43.75 1.49
N GLU A 544 37.95 -42.93 1.17
CA GLU A 544 37.91 -42.12 -0.07
C GLU A 544 38.08 -40.63 0.25
N GLU A 545 38.19 -39.73 -0.72
CA GLU A 545 38.50 -38.31 -0.44
C GLU A 545 37.49 -37.64 0.51
N THR A 546 36.19 -37.91 0.33
CA THR A 546 35.10 -37.24 1.05
C THR A 546 34.27 -38.17 1.93
N GLU A 547 34.34 -39.48 1.69
CA GLU A 547 33.51 -40.49 2.31
C GLU A 547 34.33 -41.69 2.83
N VAL A 548 33.71 -42.49 3.67
CA VAL A 548 34.22 -43.77 4.16
C VAL A 548 33.30 -44.86 3.69
N VAL A 549 33.89 -45.91 3.12
CA VAL A 549 33.16 -47.04 2.55
C VAL A 549 33.41 -48.28 3.40
N LEU A 550 32.36 -48.74 4.06
CA LEU A 550 32.31 -49.97 4.85
C LEU A 550 31.53 -51.01 4.07
N SER A 551 32.11 -52.18 3.85
CA SER A 551 31.42 -53.30 3.18
C SER A 551 31.50 -54.57 4.02
N VAL A 552 30.38 -55.31 4.06
CA VAL A 552 30.27 -56.64 4.65
C VAL A 552 29.89 -57.59 3.53
N GLU A 553 30.80 -58.50 3.21
CA GLU A 553 30.67 -59.51 2.17
C GLU A 553 30.52 -60.89 2.81
N ASP A 554 29.55 -61.66 2.33
CA ASP A 554 29.34 -63.07 2.67
C ASP A 554 29.19 -63.93 1.42
N ASN A 555 29.55 -65.21 1.52
CA ASN A 555 29.38 -66.20 0.45
C ASN A 555 28.19 -67.15 0.72
N GLY A 556 27.10 -66.60 1.27
CA GLY A 556 25.89 -67.35 1.57
C GLY A 556 25.00 -67.64 0.35
N GLU A 557 23.73 -67.97 0.62
CA GLU A 557 22.74 -68.36 -0.41
C GLU A 557 22.39 -67.24 -1.42
N GLY A 558 22.83 -66.01 -1.18
CA GLY A 558 22.55 -64.85 -2.03
C GLY A 558 21.07 -64.41 -2.03
N ILE A 559 20.79 -63.23 -2.58
CA ILE A 559 19.46 -62.63 -2.66
C ILE A 559 18.99 -62.66 -4.12
N PRO A 560 17.79 -63.22 -4.43
CA PRO A 560 17.24 -63.20 -5.78
C PRO A 560 17.10 -61.77 -6.33
N PRO A 561 17.36 -61.53 -7.63
CA PRO A 561 17.32 -60.20 -8.23
C PRO A 561 15.99 -59.46 -8.03
N GLU A 562 14.86 -60.18 -8.07
CA GLU A 562 13.53 -59.61 -7.81
C GLU A 562 13.36 -59.02 -6.39
N ASN A 563 14.14 -59.51 -5.43
CA ASN A 563 14.02 -59.15 -4.02
C ASN A 563 15.00 -58.05 -3.60
N LEU A 564 16.03 -57.74 -4.40
CA LEU A 564 17.07 -56.75 -4.08
C LEU A 564 16.50 -55.35 -3.81
N ALA A 565 15.42 -54.96 -4.51
CA ALA A 565 14.76 -53.67 -4.27
C ALA A 565 13.97 -53.65 -2.95
N SER A 566 13.43 -54.80 -2.53
CA SER A 566 12.53 -54.93 -1.38
C SER A 566 13.23 -55.33 -0.07
N VAL A 567 14.52 -55.69 -0.07
CA VAL A 567 15.22 -56.09 1.17
C VAL A 567 15.33 -54.98 2.22
N PHE A 568 15.20 -53.72 1.79
CA PHE A 568 15.14 -52.56 2.68
C PHE A 568 13.69 -52.11 3.00
N GLU A 569 12.68 -52.77 2.42
CA GLU A 569 11.27 -52.53 2.74
C GLU A 569 10.87 -53.16 4.08
N ARG A 570 9.80 -52.61 4.67
CA ARG A 570 9.36 -52.98 6.02
C ARG A 570 8.74 -54.37 6.02
N PHE A 571 9.07 -55.16 7.05
CA PHE A 571 8.53 -56.52 7.26
C PHE A 571 8.84 -57.49 6.12
N PHE A 572 9.80 -57.14 5.25
CA PHE A 572 10.23 -58.03 4.20
C PHE A 572 11.02 -59.20 4.80
N THR A 573 10.57 -60.42 4.51
CA THR A 573 11.26 -61.66 4.85
C THR A 573 11.27 -62.54 3.60
N SER A 574 12.44 -63.02 3.17
CA SER A 574 12.53 -63.96 2.05
C SER A 574 11.76 -65.24 2.41
N GLY A 575 10.69 -65.53 1.67
CA GLY A 575 9.66 -66.52 2.01
C GLY A 575 10.07 -67.99 1.98
N GLN A 576 11.34 -68.34 2.16
CA GLN A 576 11.78 -69.73 2.31
C GLN A 576 12.73 -69.88 3.52
N SER A 577 12.45 -70.93 4.31
CA SER A 577 13.12 -71.38 5.52
C SER A 577 12.77 -70.67 6.83
N TYR A 578 12.55 -71.50 7.86
CA TYR A 578 12.17 -71.24 9.25
C TYR A 578 13.18 -70.40 10.06
N ALA A 579 13.71 -69.33 9.49
CA ALA A 579 14.76 -68.52 10.10
C ALA A 579 14.17 -67.24 10.71
N PRO A 580 14.00 -67.13 12.04
CA PRO A 580 13.24 -66.05 12.64
C PRO A 580 13.91 -64.69 12.40
N GLY A 581 13.16 -63.73 11.87
CA GLY A 581 13.58 -62.35 11.69
C GLY A 581 12.36 -61.45 11.60
N THR A 582 12.43 -60.24 12.16
CA THR A 582 11.30 -59.30 12.20
C THR A 582 11.07 -58.58 10.87
N GLY A 583 12.02 -58.65 9.93
CA GLY A 583 11.99 -57.86 8.68
C GLY A 583 12.16 -56.35 8.92
N ILE A 584 12.60 -55.94 10.12
CA ILE A 584 12.76 -54.53 10.51
C ILE A 584 14.24 -54.10 10.46
N GLY A 585 15.17 -55.03 10.67
CA GLY A 585 16.60 -54.73 10.84
C GLY A 585 17.23 -53.96 9.67
N LEU A 586 17.08 -54.46 8.43
CA LEU A 586 17.68 -53.81 7.25
C LEU A 586 17.05 -52.45 6.94
N HIS A 587 15.74 -52.29 7.15
CA HIS A 587 15.08 -50.98 7.07
C HIS A 587 15.68 -50.00 8.10
N LEU A 588 15.84 -50.41 9.36
CA LEU A 588 16.48 -49.58 10.38
C LEU A 588 17.93 -49.23 10.03
N THR A 589 18.69 -50.18 9.49
CA THR A 589 20.05 -49.94 8.99
C THR A 589 20.06 -48.87 7.92
N ARG A 590 19.15 -48.92 6.94
CA ARG A 590 19.01 -47.90 5.89
C ARG A 590 18.69 -46.53 6.49
N GLU A 591 17.73 -46.46 7.39
CA GLU A 591 17.35 -45.20 8.05
C GLU A 591 18.50 -44.62 8.88
N PHE A 592 19.24 -45.43 9.64
CA PHE A 592 20.42 -44.95 10.38
C PHE A 592 21.51 -44.42 9.45
N VAL A 593 21.75 -45.07 8.31
CA VAL A 593 22.71 -44.60 7.31
C VAL A 593 22.24 -43.28 6.67
N LEU A 594 20.96 -43.15 6.33
CA LEU A 594 20.36 -41.92 5.81
C LEU A 594 20.42 -40.77 6.83
N MET A 595 20.22 -41.05 8.12
CA MET A 595 20.37 -40.07 9.19
C MET A 595 21.83 -39.54 9.30
N HIS A 596 22.83 -40.38 8.98
CA HIS A 596 24.23 -39.96 8.85
C HIS A 596 24.53 -39.27 7.50
N LYS A 597 23.49 -38.98 6.69
CA LYS A 597 23.59 -38.47 5.32
C LYS A 597 24.43 -39.37 4.39
N GLY A 598 24.52 -40.65 4.75
CA GLY A 598 25.18 -41.68 3.97
C GLY A 598 24.23 -42.42 3.04
N SER A 599 24.75 -43.42 2.34
CA SER A 599 23.96 -44.32 1.51
C SER A 599 24.31 -45.78 1.79
N ILE A 600 23.34 -46.68 1.59
CA ILE A 600 23.54 -48.13 1.70
C ILE A 600 23.05 -48.81 0.42
N HIS A 601 23.86 -49.73 -0.10
CA HIS A 601 23.60 -50.49 -1.30
C HIS A 601 23.84 -51.97 -1.05
N VAL A 602 23.16 -52.82 -1.82
CA VAL A 602 23.32 -54.28 -1.77
C VAL A 602 23.57 -54.81 -3.17
N GLU A 603 24.60 -55.64 -3.30
CA GLU A 603 24.90 -56.39 -4.50
C GLU A 603 24.88 -57.88 -4.12
N SER A 604 24.18 -58.72 -4.89
CA SER A 604 24.14 -60.14 -4.60
C SER A 604 23.98 -60.97 -5.87
N GLU A 605 24.65 -62.11 -5.87
CA GLU A 605 24.55 -63.15 -6.89
C GLU A 605 23.97 -64.39 -6.20
N GLN A 606 22.78 -64.82 -6.63
CA GLN A 606 22.05 -65.91 -5.99
C GLN A 606 22.88 -67.20 -6.01
N GLY A 607 23.12 -67.77 -4.83
CA GLY A 607 23.93 -68.97 -4.61
C GLY A 607 25.44 -68.75 -4.51
N GLU A 608 25.92 -67.50 -4.67
CA GLU A 608 27.36 -67.20 -4.64
C GLU A 608 27.77 -66.23 -3.52
N ARG A 609 27.20 -65.01 -3.49
CA ARG A 609 27.59 -63.98 -2.52
C ARG A 609 26.58 -62.87 -2.31
N THR A 610 26.71 -62.16 -1.19
CA THR A 610 26.02 -60.91 -0.88
C THR A 610 27.00 -59.90 -0.33
N VAL A 611 26.95 -58.66 -0.82
CA VAL A 611 27.76 -57.54 -0.36
C VAL A 611 26.85 -56.39 0.02
N PHE A 612 26.85 -56.01 1.30
CA PHE A 612 26.24 -54.77 1.77
C PHE A 612 27.31 -53.70 1.88
N THR A 613 27.12 -52.57 1.21
CA THR A 613 28.06 -51.45 1.18
C THR A 613 27.40 -50.21 1.79
N VAL A 614 28.02 -49.67 2.84
CA VAL A 614 27.61 -48.46 3.56
C VAL A 614 28.64 -47.36 3.30
N GLN A 615 28.17 -46.21 2.82
CA GLN A 615 28.99 -45.04 2.51
C GLN A 615 28.59 -43.90 3.45
N ILE A 616 29.55 -43.31 4.17
CA ILE A 616 29.30 -42.24 5.14
C ILE A 616 30.28 -41.07 4.92
N PRO A 617 29.81 -39.81 4.84
CA PRO A 617 30.71 -38.66 4.69
C PRO A 617 31.58 -38.41 5.94
N LYS A 618 32.84 -38.00 5.76
CA LYS A 618 33.79 -37.81 6.88
C LYS A 618 33.63 -36.53 7.70
N GLY A 619 33.14 -35.48 7.03
CA GLY A 619 33.20 -34.11 7.53
C GLY A 619 32.18 -33.81 8.64
N LYS A 620 32.22 -32.59 9.18
CA LYS A 620 31.19 -32.08 10.10
C LYS A 620 30.09 -31.28 9.38
N SER A 621 30.38 -30.80 8.17
CA SER A 621 29.59 -29.81 7.42
C SER A 621 28.28 -30.31 6.82
N HIS A 622 28.08 -31.62 6.75
CA HIS A 622 26.86 -32.23 6.18
C HIS A 622 25.75 -32.45 7.22
N PHE A 623 26.03 -32.19 8.50
CA PHE A 623 25.05 -32.27 9.59
C PHE A 623 24.38 -30.90 9.81
N ASP A 624 23.05 -30.89 9.84
CA ASP A 624 22.21 -29.71 10.05
C ASP A 624 22.14 -29.30 11.55
N GLU A 625 21.56 -28.14 11.88
CA GLU A 625 21.38 -27.62 13.27
C GLU A 625 20.61 -28.56 14.22
N SER A 626 19.99 -29.62 13.71
CA SER A 626 19.26 -30.63 14.48
C SER A 626 20.15 -31.67 15.19
N CYS A 627 21.47 -31.68 14.94
CA CYS A 627 22.40 -32.68 15.48
C CYS A 627 23.11 -32.17 16.76
N VAL A 628 23.19 -33.01 17.79
CA VAL A 628 23.92 -32.69 19.03
C VAL A 628 25.36 -33.16 18.90
N PHE A 629 26.30 -32.22 18.87
CA PHE A 629 27.73 -32.50 18.88
C PHE A 629 28.25 -32.53 20.31
N LEU A 630 28.72 -33.69 20.77
CA LEU A 630 29.39 -33.78 22.07
C LEU A 630 30.88 -33.52 21.85
N SER A 631 31.39 -32.43 22.43
CA SER A 631 32.84 -32.18 22.52
C SER A 631 33.45 -33.23 23.45
N ASN A 632 34.66 -33.73 23.13
CA ASN A 632 35.41 -34.65 24.00
C ASN A 632 35.65 -34.02 25.37
N ALA A 633 34.71 -34.22 26.29
CA ALA A 633 34.83 -33.90 27.69
C ALA A 633 35.58 -35.06 28.35
N THR A 634 36.87 -34.83 28.57
CA THR A 634 37.72 -35.47 29.58
C THR A 634 37.70 -37.00 29.67
N GLU A 635 38.82 -37.56 29.24
CA GLU A 635 39.40 -38.81 29.74
C GLU A 635 39.37 -38.87 31.27
N SER A 636 38.27 -39.37 31.82
CA SER A 636 38.19 -39.87 33.20
C SER A 636 37.36 -41.15 33.30
N SER A 637 37.12 -41.85 32.19
CA SER A 637 36.50 -43.19 32.18
C SER A 637 37.42 -44.32 31.75
N SER A 638 38.71 -44.07 31.51
CA SER A 638 39.76 -45.09 31.41
C SER A 638 40.17 -45.57 32.81
N GLY A 639 39.22 -46.20 33.49
CA GLY A 639 39.38 -46.86 34.78
C GLY A 639 38.59 -48.17 34.81
N VAL A 640 38.62 -48.94 33.72
CA VAL A 640 38.12 -50.32 33.69
C VAL A 640 39.34 -51.25 33.61
N ALA A 641 40.20 -51.14 34.61
CA ALA A 641 41.20 -52.14 34.94
C ALA A 641 40.93 -52.56 36.39
N HIS A 642 40.45 -53.79 36.57
CA HIS A 642 40.07 -54.43 37.83
C HIS A 642 38.92 -53.77 38.61
N LEU A 643 37.67 -54.04 38.17
CA LEU A 643 36.55 -54.11 39.11
C LEU A 643 36.75 -55.38 39.95
N ASP A 644 37.17 -55.22 41.20
CA ASP A 644 37.22 -56.31 42.16
C ASP A 644 35.79 -56.72 42.50
N ILE A 645 35.29 -57.77 41.82
CA ILE A 645 33.92 -58.29 41.95
C ILE A 645 33.57 -58.55 43.43
N SER A 646 34.59 -58.87 44.24
CA SER A 646 34.46 -59.09 45.68
C SER A 646 33.95 -57.87 46.46
N GLN A 647 34.42 -56.65 46.15
CA GLN A 647 33.96 -55.42 46.83
C GLN A 647 32.52 -55.05 46.46
N VAL A 648 32.12 -55.31 45.21
CA VAL A 648 30.75 -55.07 44.74
C VAL A 648 29.77 -55.99 45.46
N GLN A 649 30.13 -57.26 45.62
CA GLN A 649 29.33 -58.25 46.34
C GLN A 649 29.19 -57.91 47.84
N GLU A 650 30.26 -57.47 48.49
CA GLU A 650 30.24 -57.06 49.90
C GLU A 650 29.31 -55.86 50.14
N THR A 651 29.37 -54.88 49.24
CA THR A 651 28.50 -53.69 49.26
C THR A 651 27.03 -54.06 49.07
N LEU A 652 26.72 -54.96 48.14
CA LEU A 652 25.36 -55.42 47.84
C LEU A 652 24.74 -56.28 48.96
N ASN A 653 25.53 -56.85 49.87
CA ASN A 653 25.05 -57.70 50.96
C ASN A 653 24.93 -56.98 52.31
N LYS A 654 25.38 -55.72 52.39
CA LYS A 654 25.32 -54.92 53.62
C LYS A 654 23.90 -54.38 53.86
N LYS A 655 23.49 -54.35 55.13
CA LYS A 655 22.28 -53.64 55.57
C LYS A 655 22.59 -52.19 55.93
N TYR A 656 21.76 -51.29 55.45
CA TYR A 656 21.87 -49.86 55.68
C TYR A 656 20.62 -49.35 56.41
N ASP A 657 20.82 -48.45 57.37
CA ASP A 657 19.73 -47.81 58.11
C ASP A 657 19.18 -46.59 57.34
N TYR A 658 18.72 -46.85 56.12
CA TYR A 658 18.07 -45.85 55.26
C TYR A 658 16.67 -46.30 54.90
N THR A 659 15.76 -45.33 54.82
CA THR A 659 14.38 -45.57 54.40
C THR A 659 14.19 -45.15 52.94
N ILE A 660 13.83 -46.10 52.09
CA ILE A 660 13.59 -45.88 50.66
C ILE A 660 12.08 -45.88 50.42
N LEU A 661 11.56 -44.83 49.78
CA LEU A 661 10.18 -44.78 49.34
C LEU A 661 10.08 -45.24 47.89
N ILE A 662 9.35 -46.34 47.65
CA ILE A 662 9.04 -46.84 46.31
C ILE A 662 7.67 -46.30 45.90
N VAL A 663 7.60 -45.65 44.75
CA VAL A 663 6.36 -45.12 44.17
C VAL A 663 6.15 -45.78 42.82
N GLU A 664 5.20 -46.69 42.74
CA GLU A 664 4.91 -47.49 41.54
C GLU A 664 3.44 -47.85 41.59
N ASP A 665 2.69 -47.71 40.50
CA ASP A 665 1.26 -47.99 40.47
C ASP A 665 0.98 -49.49 40.26
N ASP A 666 1.79 -50.15 39.44
CA ASP A 666 1.77 -51.60 39.24
C ASP A 666 2.13 -52.35 40.53
N TRP A 667 1.19 -53.16 41.02
CA TRP A 667 1.35 -53.89 42.27
C TRP A 667 2.47 -54.94 42.20
N ASP A 668 2.64 -55.62 41.07
CA ASP A 668 3.64 -56.66 40.90
C ASP A 668 5.06 -56.08 40.87
N ILE A 669 5.27 -54.97 40.15
CA ILE A 669 6.57 -54.26 40.15
C ILE A 669 6.86 -53.68 41.53
N ARG A 670 5.86 -53.06 42.17
CA ARG A 670 6.02 -52.49 43.52
C ARG A 670 6.39 -53.56 44.54
N ALA A 671 5.73 -54.72 44.49
CA ALA A 671 6.02 -55.87 45.35
C ALA A 671 7.42 -56.44 45.07
N TYR A 672 7.81 -56.56 43.79
CA TYR A 672 9.15 -57.02 43.40
C TYR A 672 10.26 -56.09 43.91
N LEU A 673 10.11 -54.78 43.69
CA LEU A 673 11.07 -53.78 44.19
C LEU A 673 11.11 -53.77 45.72
N GLN A 674 9.95 -53.85 46.38
CA GLN A 674 9.88 -53.92 47.84
C GLN A 674 10.62 -55.15 48.35
N HIS A 675 10.36 -56.33 47.78
CA HIS A 675 11.01 -57.57 48.18
C HIS A 675 12.53 -57.48 48.04
N GLU A 676 13.01 -57.07 46.86
CA GLU A 676 14.46 -57.06 46.57
C GLU A 676 15.22 -55.97 47.35
N LEU A 677 14.63 -54.80 47.58
CA LEU A 677 15.26 -53.70 48.33
C LEU A 677 15.18 -53.88 49.85
N SER A 678 14.17 -54.58 50.38
CA SER A 678 14.03 -54.86 51.82
C SER A 678 15.19 -55.69 52.40
N GLY A 679 15.96 -56.37 51.54
CA GLY A 679 17.20 -57.06 51.94
C GLY A 679 18.28 -56.10 52.44
N ASN A 680 18.29 -54.86 51.93
CA ASN A 680 19.34 -53.87 52.17
C ASN A 680 18.87 -52.64 52.96
N PHE A 681 17.59 -52.27 52.85
CA PHE A 681 17.05 -50.99 53.36
C PHE A 681 15.69 -51.17 54.06
N ASN A 682 15.26 -50.16 54.82
CA ASN A 682 13.87 -50.03 55.24
C ASN A 682 13.05 -49.50 54.05
N VAL A 683 11.90 -50.10 53.74
CA VAL A 683 11.14 -49.77 52.53
C VAL A 683 9.72 -49.32 52.86
N LEU A 684 9.36 -48.14 52.37
CA LEU A 684 7.98 -47.64 52.32
C LEU A 684 7.48 -47.69 50.87
N VAL A 685 6.16 -47.83 50.70
CA VAL A 685 5.54 -47.98 49.38
C VAL A 685 4.37 -47.01 49.20
N ALA A 686 4.21 -46.50 47.98
CA ALA A 686 3.09 -45.68 47.54
C ALA A 686 2.64 -46.10 46.14
N GLU A 687 1.34 -45.97 45.85
CA GLU A 687 0.78 -46.33 44.54
C GLU A 687 0.76 -45.17 43.53
N ASN A 688 0.98 -43.94 43.99
CA ASN A 688 1.01 -42.75 43.12
C ASN A 688 1.79 -41.60 43.78
N GLY A 689 2.09 -40.55 42.99
CA GLY A 689 2.84 -39.39 43.47
C GLY A 689 2.14 -38.57 44.56
N ALA A 690 0.81 -38.53 44.60
CA ALA A 690 0.07 -37.78 45.62
C ALA A 690 0.20 -38.44 47.00
N LYS A 691 0.02 -39.76 47.08
CA LYS A 691 0.25 -40.53 48.31
C LYS A 691 1.72 -40.51 48.73
N ALA A 692 2.64 -40.57 47.75
CA ALA A 692 4.07 -40.44 48.03
C ALA A 692 4.41 -39.10 48.70
N LEU A 693 3.81 -37.99 48.23
CA LEU A 693 4.01 -36.68 48.83
C LEU A 693 3.50 -36.60 50.28
N ASP A 694 2.35 -37.21 50.58
CA ASP A 694 1.82 -37.29 51.95
C ASP A 694 2.76 -38.10 52.87
N ILE A 695 3.33 -39.21 52.38
CA ILE A 695 4.33 -40.00 53.12
C ILE A 695 5.60 -39.18 53.35
N LEU A 696 6.10 -38.46 52.35
CA LEU A 696 7.31 -37.63 52.46
C LEU A 696 7.20 -36.51 53.52
N LEU A 697 5.98 -36.02 53.75
CA LEU A 697 5.69 -35.02 54.78
C LEU A 697 5.60 -35.62 56.19
N LYS A 698 5.23 -36.90 56.32
CA LYS A 698 5.01 -37.58 57.63
C LYS A 698 6.20 -38.42 58.10
N GLU A 699 6.88 -39.08 57.17
CA GLU A 699 7.91 -40.07 57.45
C GLU A 699 9.32 -39.55 57.13
N ASN A 700 10.34 -40.22 57.67
CA ASN A 700 11.75 -39.90 57.39
C ASN A 700 12.27 -40.74 56.22
N VAL A 701 12.10 -40.22 55.00
CA VAL A 701 12.54 -40.89 53.76
C VAL A 701 13.91 -40.38 53.33
N SER A 702 14.85 -41.30 53.10
CA SER A 702 16.22 -41.02 52.69
C SER A 702 16.39 -40.92 51.17
N LEU A 703 15.54 -41.60 50.38
CA LEU A 703 15.55 -41.58 48.92
C LEU A 703 14.19 -42.01 48.36
N VAL A 704 13.80 -41.46 47.21
CA VAL A 704 12.59 -41.85 46.48
C VAL A 704 12.98 -42.59 45.19
N VAL A 705 12.41 -43.77 44.98
CA VAL A 705 12.44 -44.49 43.70
C VAL A 705 11.03 -44.45 43.13
N SER A 706 10.82 -43.74 42.02
CA SER A 706 9.48 -43.53 41.46
C SER A 706 9.41 -43.97 40.01
N ASP A 707 8.32 -44.62 39.62
CA ASP A 707 7.97 -44.74 38.21
C ASP A 707 7.59 -43.37 37.64
N VAL A 708 7.75 -43.20 36.33
CA VAL A 708 7.37 -41.99 35.62
C VAL A 708 5.87 -41.97 35.32
N MET A 709 5.31 -43.08 34.85
CA MET A 709 3.94 -43.14 34.34
C MET A 709 3.00 -43.70 35.41
N MET A 710 2.43 -42.82 36.24
CA MET A 710 1.50 -43.21 37.31
C MET A 710 0.24 -42.34 37.27
N PRO A 711 -0.92 -42.86 37.72
CA PRO A 711 -2.17 -42.10 37.81
C PRO A 711 -2.09 -41.00 38.87
N GLU A 712 -3.03 -40.04 38.79
CA GLU A 712 -3.16 -38.86 39.66
C GLU A 712 -1.98 -37.87 39.58
N MET A 713 -0.80 -38.29 40.04
CA MET A 713 0.43 -37.50 40.00
C MET A 713 1.55 -38.39 39.46
N ASN A 714 2.06 -38.02 38.29
CA ASN A 714 3.13 -38.76 37.62
C ASN A 714 4.50 -38.50 38.28
N GLY A 715 5.49 -39.34 37.97
CA GLY A 715 6.81 -39.28 38.61
C GLY A 715 7.58 -37.99 38.34
N PHE A 716 7.40 -37.36 37.17
CA PHE A 716 8.02 -36.06 36.88
C PHE A 716 7.43 -34.95 37.75
N GLU A 717 6.12 -34.95 37.94
CA GLU A 717 5.43 -33.97 38.76
C GLU A 717 5.76 -34.16 40.26
N LEU A 718 5.84 -35.41 40.71
CA LEU A 718 6.34 -35.76 42.05
C LEU A 718 7.77 -35.24 42.23
N CYS A 719 8.69 -35.55 41.31
CA CYS A 719 10.07 -35.10 41.38
C CYS A 719 10.16 -33.57 41.45
N ARG A 720 9.44 -32.87 40.57
CA ARG A 720 9.39 -31.40 40.58
C ARG A 720 8.87 -30.87 41.91
N ARG A 721 7.80 -31.44 42.47
CA ARG A 721 7.29 -31.03 43.79
C ARG A 721 8.32 -31.26 44.89
N VAL A 722 8.95 -32.44 44.94
CA VAL A 722 10.01 -32.74 45.92
C VAL A 722 11.17 -31.76 45.81
N LYS A 723 11.64 -31.48 44.59
CA LYS A 723 12.80 -30.61 44.36
C LYS A 723 12.50 -29.12 44.53
N SER A 724 11.25 -28.70 44.30
CA SER A 724 10.81 -27.31 44.51
C SER A 724 10.37 -27.00 45.95
N ASP A 725 9.99 -28.02 46.73
CA ASP A 725 9.61 -27.86 48.12
C ASP A 725 10.86 -27.76 49.00
N MET A 726 11.01 -26.61 49.67
CA MET A 726 12.11 -26.35 50.58
C MET A 726 12.25 -27.45 51.66
N ALA A 727 11.17 -28.06 52.15
CA ALA A 727 11.24 -29.10 53.16
C ALA A 727 11.73 -30.46 52.63
N LEU A 728 11.66 -30.70 51.32
CA LEU A 728 11.87 -32.01 50.68
C LEU A 728 13.02 -32.03 49.64
N SER A 729 13.49 -30.86 49.20
CA SER A 729 14.47 -30.69 48.11
C SER A 729 15.76 -31.49 48.27
N HIS A 730 16.17 -31.72 49.52
CA HIS A 730 17.35 -32.46 49.91
C HIS A 730 17.20 -33.99 49.78
N ILE A 731 16.01 -34.51 49.44
CA ILE A 731 15.79 -35.94 49.24
C ILE A 731 16.15 -36.30 47.80
N PRO A 732 17.04 -37.28 47.56
CA PRO A 732 17.35 -37.75 46.22
C PRO A 732 16.17 -38.50 45.60
N VAL A 733 15.97 -38.32 44.29
CA VAL A 733 14.89 -38.96 43.51
C VAL A 733 15.51 -39.71 42.32
N ILE A 734 15.25 -41.02 42.26
CA ILE A 734 15.56 -41.90 41.12
C ILE A 734 14.27 -42.16 40.36
N LEU A 735 14.26 -41.85 39.06
CA LEU A 735 13.12 -42.12 38.17
C LEU A 735 13.32 -43.41 37.36
N LEU A 736 12.40 -44.36 37.52
CA LEU A 736 12.29 -45.53 36.67
C LEU A 736 11.46 -45.16 35.44
N THR A 737 11.96 -45.44 34.22
CA THR A 737 11.28 -44.99 33.00
C THR A 737 11.31 -46.02 31.88
N ALA A 738 10.18 -46.21 31.19
CA ALA A 738 10.10 -46.98 29.95
C ALA A 738 10.45 -46.15 28.70
N LEU A 739 10.57 -44.83 28.85
CA LEU A 739 10.75 -43.87 27.76
C LEU A 739 12.23 -43.77 27.38
N SER A 740 12.52 -43.97 26.09
CA SER A 740 13.89 -43.96 25.54
C SER A 740 14.20 -42.68 24.75
N ASP A 741 13.39 -41.63 24.87
CA ASP A 741 13.54 -40.38 24.12
C ASP A 741 14.45 -39.40 24.89
N ASP A 742 15.53 -38.97 24.24
CA ASP A 742 16.50 -38.02 24.79
C ASP A 742 15.85 -36.65 25.09
N SER A 743 14.79 -36.28 24.36
CA SER A 743 14.04 -35.03 24.57
C SER A 743 13.19 -35.05 25.86
N GLN A 744 12.67 -36.21 26.25
CA GLN A 744 11.91 -36.38 27.50
C GLN A 744 12.82 -36.60 28.70
N ARG A 745 14.02 -37.18 28.51
CA ARG A 745 15.09 -37.13 29.51
C ARG A 745 15.50 -35.69 29.81
N LEU A 746 15.56 -34.82 28.80
CA LEU A 746 15.83 -33.38 28.96
C LEU A 746 14.77 -32.69 29.85
N TYR A 747 13.48 -32.98 29.61
CA TYR A 747 12.37 -32.48 30.43
C TYR A 747 12.43 -32.97 31.89
N GLY A 748 12.95 -34.18 32.08
CA GLY A 748 13.25 -34.74 33.40
C GLY A 748 14.44 -34.06 34.09
N PHE A 749 15.53 -33.78 33.37
CA PHE A 749 16.70 -33.08 33.93
C PHE A 749 16.34 -31.68 34.43
N GLU A 750 15.46 -30.96 33.73
CA GLU A 750 14.89 -29.69 34.22
C GLU A 750 14.08 -29.85 35.52
N GLY A 751 13.53 -31.04 35.77
CA GLY A 751 12.77 -31.38 36.99
C GLY A 751 13.63 -31.69 38.22
N GLY A 752 14.96 -31.74 38.07
CA GLY A 752 15.91 -31.87 39.18
C GLY A 752 16.13 -33.27 39.75
N ALA A 753 15.72 -34.35 39.04
CA ALA A 753 15.98 -35.73 39.49
C ALA A 753 17.48 -36.03 39.55
N ASP A 754 17.90 -36.83 40.52
CA ASP A 754 19.31 -37.17 40.74
C ASP A 754 19.76 -38.30 39.79
N GLU A 755 18.87 -39.23 39.43
CA GLU A 755 19.20 -40.33 38.50
C GLU A 755 17.99 -40.91 37.73
N TYR A 756 18.27 -41.52 36.57
CA TYR A 756 17.30 -42.19 35.71
C TYR A 756 17.69 -43.63 35.41
N ILE A 757 16.75 -44.57 35.56
CA ILE A 757 16.97 -45.99 35.26
C ILE A 757 15.90 -46.48 34.27
N GLN A 758 16.33 -47.11 33.18
CA GLN A 758 15.43 -47.56 32.12
C GLN A 758 14.82 -48.94 32.41
N LYS A 759 13.50 -49.09 32.23
CA LYS A 759 12.77 -50.37 32.25
C LYS A 759 12.93 -51.12 30.89
N PRO A 760 13.19 -52.44 30.86
CA PRO A 760 13.42 -53.33 32.00
C PRO A 760 14.81 -53.11 32.63
N PHE A 761 14.87 -53.03 33.96
CA PHE A 761 16.08 -52.73 34.72
C PHE A 761 16.67 -53.98 35.41
N ASN A 762 17.97 -53.94 35.65
CA ASN A 762 18.64 -54.90 36.53
C ASN A 762 18.58 -54.37 37.97
N ILE A 763 18.07 -55.20 38.90
CA ILE A 763 17.90 -54.84 40.30
C ILE A 763 19.22 -54.56 41.03
N GLU A 764 20.31 -55.22 40.66
CA GLU A 764 21.63 -54.97 41.23
C GLU A 764 22.13 -53.56 40.88
N ILE A 765 21.85 -53.11 39.65
CA ILE A 765 22.16 -51.74 39.22
C ILE A 765 21.35 -50.74 40.05
N VAL A 766 20.05 -50.99 40.25
CA VAL A 766 19.20 -50.13 41.09
C VAL A 766 19.77 -50.02 42.51
N LYS A 767 20.14 -51.15 43.13
CA LYS A 767 20.75 -51.17 44.47
C LYS A 767 22.04 -50.37 44.53
N LEU A 768 22.97 -50.60 43.59
CA LEU A 768 24.25 -49.88 43.55
C LEU A 768 24.07 -48.37 43.39
N ARG A 769 23.10 -47.93 42.57
CA ARG A 769 22.78 -46.51 42.41
C ARG A 769 22.26 -45.88 43.71
N ILE A 770 21.33 -46.56 44.39
CA ILE A 770 20.80 -46.13 45.69
C ILE A 770 21.95 -45.98 46.71
N ILE A 771 22.80 -47.00 46.82
CA ILE A 771 23.94 -46.99 47.78
C ILE A 771 24.87 -45.82 47.48
N LYS A 772 25.32 -45.67 46.23
CA LYS A 772 26.26 -44.61 45.84
C LYS A 772 25.70 -43.22 46.08
N LEU A 773 24.43 -42.97 45.76
CA LEU A 773 23.80 -41.67 45.99
C LEU A 773 23.72 -41.33 47.48
N LEU A 774 23.40 -42.31 48.33
CA LEU A 774 23.32 -42.11 49.78
C LEU A 774 24.73 -41.92 50.40
N GLU A 775 25.72 -42.69 49.96
CA GLU A 775 27.12 -42.55 50.40
C GLU A 775 27.71 -41.19 49.99
N GLU A 776 27.44 -40.73 48.77
CA GLU A 776 27.87 -39.42 48.29
C GLU A 776 27.26 -38.30 49.15
N ARG A 777 25.98 -38.39 49.50
CA ARG A 777 25.34 -37.43 50.42
C ARG A 777 25.96 -37.46 51.81
N ASN A 778 26.25 -38.63 52.37
CA ASN A 778 26.93 -38.70 53.67
C ASN A 778 28.33 -38.09 53.62
N ARG A 779 29.10 -38.36 52.57
CA ARG A 779 30.42 -37.79 52.39
C ARG A 779 30.36 -36.27 52.33
N LEU A 780 29.39 -35.70 51.61
CA LEU A 780 29.18 -34.25 51.56
C LEU A 780 28.85 -33.67 52.95
N ARG A 781 28.05 -34.38 53.76
CA ARG A 781 27.78 -34.00 55.16
C ARG A 781 29.04 -34.01 56.02
N GLU A 782 29.86 -35.05 55.91
CA GLU A 782 31.10 -35.17 56.68
C GLU A 782 32.10 -34.06 56.34
N VAL A 783 32.19 -33.67 55.07
CA VAL A 783 33.00 -32.53 54.63
C VAL A 783 32.49 -31.23 55.26
N PHE A 784 31.17 -30.99 55.23
CA PHE A 784 30.56 -29.80 55.83
C PHE A 784 30.76 -29.73 57.36
N LEU A 785 30.67 -30.88 58.05
CA LEU A 785 30.93 -31.00 59.48
C LEU A 785 32.39 -30.66 59.82
N LYS A 786 33.35 -31.11 59.02
CA LYS A 786 34.79 -30.81 59.21
C LYS A 786 35.09 -29.33 58.96
N GLU A 787 34.50 -28.71 57.95
CA GLU A 787 34.66 -27.27 57.68
C GLU A 787 34.03 -26.39 58.77
N SER A 788 32.88 -26.81 59.32
CA SER A 788 32.19 -26.08 60.39
C SER A 788 32.96 -26.06 61.73
N GLN A 789 33.85 -27.04 61.96
CA GLN A 789 34.67 -27.16 63.17
C GLN A 789 36.04 -26.45 63.08
N SER A 790 36.44 -25.95 61.90
CA SER A 790 37.75 -25.31 61.72
C SER A 790 37.72 -23.82 62.14
N PRO A 791 38.74 -23.30 62.87
CA PRO A 791 38.78 -21.91 63.34
C PRO A 791 39.06 -20.87 62.24
N ALA A 792 39.34 -21.29 61.00
CA ALA A 792 39.46 -20.43 59.84
C ALA A 792 38.18 -20.47 59.00
N GLY A 793 37.40 -19.37 58.99
CA GLY A 793 36.43 -19.00 57.96
C GLY A 793 35.34 -20.02 57.56
N LEU A 794 34.07 -19.70 57.84
CA LEU A 794 32.93 -20.27 57.09
C LEU A 794 32.90 -19.59 55.70
N SER A 795 33.83 -19.91 54.81
CA SER A 795 33.74 -19.53 53.40
C SER A 795 33.13 -20.69 52.63
N ILE A 796 31.80 -20.70 52.53
CA ILE A 796 31.11 -21.53 51.53
C ILE A 796 31.32 -20.85 50.18
N GLU A 797 32.54 -20.91 49.64
CA GLU A 797 32.81 -20.60 48.24
C GLU A 797 32.96 -21.91 47.48
N THR A 798 31.84 -22.51 47.11
CA THR A 798 31.83 -23.60 46.14
C THR A 798 31.93 -22.99 44.74
N LYS A 799 33.16 -22.73 44.27
CA LYS A 799 33.40 -22.27 42.90
C LYS A 799 32.87 -23.31 41.90
N GLY A 800 31.89 -22.91 41.09
CA GLY A 800 31.59 -23.57 39.81
C GLY A 800 30.40 -24.53 39.74
N LYS A 801 29.42 -24.49 40.64
CA LYS A 801 28.12 -25.19 40.46
C LYS A 801 26.94 -24.22 40.55
N VAL A 802 25.89 -24.52 39.77
CA VAL A 802 24.58 -23.83 39.81
C VAL A 802 24.08 -23.83 41.25
N GLU A 803 23.69 -22.66 41.75
CA GLU A 803 23.30 -22.43 43.13
C GLU A 803 22.05 -23.24 43.49
N SER A 804 22.17 -24.24 44.37
CA SER A 804 21.04 -25.12 44.70
C SER A 804 20.06 -24.45 45.69
N LEU A 805 18.79 -24.89 45.71
CA LEU A 805 17.80 -24.43 46.70
C LEU A 805 18.26 -24.68 48.14
N ASP A 806 19.06 -25.72 48.36
CA ASP A 806 19.63 -26.05 49.67
C ASP A 806 20.76 -25.06 50.05
N ASP A 807 21.57 -24.60 49.09
CA ASP A 807 22.58 -23.55 49.32
C ASP A 807 21.93 -22.19 49.61
N LEU A 808 20.84 -21.86 48.92
CA LEU A 808 20.04 -20.67 49.20
C LEU A 808 19.39 -20.74 50.59
N PHE A 809 18.86 -21.91 50.96
CA PHE A 809 18.32 -22.15 52.30
C PHE A 809 19.39 -21.96 53.37
N MET A 810 20.56 -22.60 53.23
CA MET A 810 21.62 -22.51 54.23
C MET A 810 22.16 -21.09 54.37
N ARG A 811 22.26 -20.31 53.29
CA ARG A 811 22.61 -18.88 53.38
C ARG A 811 21.55 -18.06 54.10
N LYS A 812 20.26 -18.27 53.80
CA LYS A 812 19.17 -17.60 54.53
C LYS A 812 19.14 -17.99 56.01
N PHE A 813 19.38 -19.26 56.33
CA PHE A 813 19.48 -19.74 57.70
C PHE A 813 20.68 -19.12 58.43
N ILE A 814 21.87 -19.13 57.83
CA ILE A 814 23.07 -18.50 58.41
C ILE A 814 22.87 -16.99 58.57
N ALA A 815 22.26 -16.29 57.60
CA ALA A 815 21.96 -14.87 57.70
C ALA A 815 20.96 -14.55 58.83
N LEU A 816 19.92 -15.38 58.99
CA LEU A 816 18.98 -15.26 60.09
C LEU A 816 19.68 -15.43 61.45
N ILE A 817 20.58 -16.41 61.53
CA ILE A 817 21.41 -16.62 62.73
C ILE A 817 22.32 -15.41 62.94
N GLU A 818 22.98 -14.87 61.91
CA GLU A 818 23.88 -13.71 62.01
C GLU A 818 23.15 -12.42 62.43
N GLU A 819 21.91 -12.21 62.00
CA GLU A 819 21.12 -11.04 62.38
C GLU A 819 20.63 -11.13 63.83
N ASN A 820 20.35 -12.34 64.33
CA ASN A 820 19.65 -12.54 65.61
C ASN A 820 20.51 -13.27 66.68
N TYR A 821 21.79 -13.60 66.43
CA TYR A 821 22.58 -14.40 67.39
C TYR A 821 22.80 -13.68 68.72
N SER A 822 22.90 -12.35 68.74
CA SER A 822 23.13 -11.55 69.96
C SER A 822 21.91 -11.45 70.87
N ASP A 823 20.72 -11.78 70.39
CA ASP A 823 19.47 -11.73 71.15
C ASP A 823 19.29 -12.98 72.05
N PRO A 824 19.30 -12.85 73.40
CA PRO A 824 19.10 -13.97 74.31
C PRO A 824 17.73 -14.66 74.19
N ASP A 825 16.69 -13.95 73.74
CA ASP A 825 15.31 -14.43 73.64
C ASP A 825 14.98 -15.03 72.26
N PHE A 826 15.95 -15.05 71.34
CA PHE A 826 15.82 -15.71 70.05
C PHE A 826 15.91 -17.23 70.19
N SER A 827 14.89 -17.93 69.70
CA SER A 827 14.84 -19.39 69.65
C SER A 827 14.65 -19.90 68.22
N ILE A 828 15.06 -21.14 67.97
CA ILE A 828 14.90 -21.78 66.66
C ILE A 828 13.42 -21.88 66.26
N GLU A 829 12.51 -21.95 67.22
CA GLU A 829 11.06 -21.91 67.00
C GLU A 829 10.63 -20.59 66.34
N LYS A 830 11.06 -19.43 66.87
CA LYS A 830 10.79 -18.13 66.23
C LYS A 830 11.47 -18.01 64.86
N GLY A 831 12.65 -18.61 64.71
CA GLY A 831 13.36 -18.66 63.44
C GLY A 831 12.65 -19.49 62.35
N SER A 832 11.90 -20.52 62.74
CA SER A 832 11.17 -21.38 61.80
C SER A 832 10.05 -20.64 61.05
N GLU A 833 9.34 -19.73 61.73
CA GLU A 833 8.32 -18.87 61.12
C GLU A 833 8.92 -17.92 60.09
N LYS A 834 10.07 -17.29 60.41
CA LYS A 834 10.79 -16.38 59.48
C LYS A 834 11.30 -17.09 58.22
N LEU A 835 11.56 -18.40 58.28
CA LEU A 835 12.00 -19.21 57.14
C LEU A 835 10.85 -19.91 56.40
N GLY A 836 9.60 -19.74 56.87
CA GLY A 836 8.42 -20.35 56.25
C GLY A 836 8.36 -21.87 56.37
N LEU A 837 9.04 -22.46 57.38
CA LEU A 837 9.07 -23.90 57.60
C LEU A 837 8.48 -24.25 58.98
N SER A 838 7.83 -25.41 59.09
CA SER A 838 7.44 -25.93 60.39
C SER A 838 8.69 -26.25 61.24
N ARG A 839 8.55 -26.21 62.57
CA ARG A 839 9.65 -26.57 63.51
C ARG A 839 10.27 -27.91 63.15
N VAL A 840 9.46 -28.93 62.88
CA VAL A 840 9.93 -30.29 62.55
C VAL A 840 10.70 -30.30 61.23
N HIS A 841 10.21 -29.60 60.21
CA HIS A 841 10.86 -29.54 58.90
C HIS A 841 12.18 -28.77 58.93
N LEU A 842 12.25 -27.67 59.71
CA LEU A 842 13.49 -26.92 59.90
C LEU A 842 14.55 -27.79 60.59
N TYR A 843 14.17 -28.46 61.68
CA TYR A 843 15.08 -29.34 62.42
C TYR A 843 15.60 -30.47 61.55
N ARG A 844 14.71 -31.13 60.78
CA ARG A 844 15.09 -32.18 59.83
C ARG A 844 16.04 -31.64 58.77
N LYS A 845 15.67 -30.54 58.09
CA LYS A 845 16.47 -29.97 56.99
C LYS A 845 17.87 -29.54 57.44
N VAL A 846 17.99 -28.83 58.55
CA VAL A 846 19.31 -28.40 59.05
C VAL A 846 20.14 -29.60 59.49
N LYS A 847 19.54 -30.61 60.13
CA LYS A 847 20.26 -31.83 60.51
C LYS A 847 20.73 -32.63 59.30
N GLU A 848 19.90 -32.76 58.27
CA GLU A 848 20.25 -33.48 57.03
C GLU A 848 21.28 -32.73 56.17
N LEU A 849 21.37 -31.40 56.26
CA LEU A 849 22.36 -30.62 55.50
C LEU A 849 23.67 -30.40 56.27
N SER A 850 23.60 -30.16 57.59
CA SER A 850 24.75 -29.76 58.41
C SER A 850 25.26 -30.84 59.36
N GLY A 851 24.52 -31.94 59.56
CA GLY A 851 24.85 -33.02 60.49
C GLY A 851 24.59 -32.72 61.97
N ILE A 852 24.25 -31.48 62.33
CA ILE A 852 23.93 -31.06 63.71
C ILE A 852 22.53 -30.46 63.80
N THR A 853 21.97 -30.39 65.01
CA THR A 853 20.64 -29.77 65.20
C THR A 853 20.74 -28.24 65.03
N PRO A 854 19.67 -27.55 64.58
CA PRO A 854 19.70 -26.09 64.46
C PRO A 854 20.01 -25.37 65.79
N THR A 855 19.61 -25.95 66.92
CA THR A 855 19.91 -25.42 68.26
C THR A 855 21.41 -25.52 68.58
N ASP A 856 22.03 -26.67 68.25
CA ASP A 856 23.47 -26.83 68.38
C ASP A 856 24.22 -25.91 67.41
N PHE A 857 23.68 -25.70 66.20
CA PHE A 857 24.23 -24.77 65.21
C PHE A 857 24.27 -23.34 65.75
N LEU A 858 23.14 -22.81 66.27
CA LEU A 858 23.08 -21.49 66.90
C LEU A 858 24.05 -21.37 68.07
N ARG A 859 24.10 -22.39 68.95
CA ARG A 859 25.02 -22.42 70.09
C ARG A 859 26.48 -22.33 69.64
N ASN A 860 26.88 -23.16 68.67
CA ASN A 860 28.24 -23.17 68.14
C ASN A 860 28.57 -21.86 67.43
N TYR A 861 27.61 -21.26 66.73
CA TYR A 861 27.76 -19.96 66.09
C TYR A 861 28.01 -18.83 67.10
N ARG A 862 27.22 -18.76 68.18
CA ARG A 862 27.42 -17.80 69.28
C ARG A 862 28.79 -17.96 69.93
N LEU A 863 29.23 -19.20 70.20
CA LEU A 863 30.56 -19.50 70.74
C LEU A 863 31.68 -19.06 69.79
N LYS A 864 31.51 -19.24 68.48
CA LYS A 864 32.47 -18.78 67.46
C LYS A 864 32.62 -17.27 67.48
N LYS A 865 31.52 -16.51 67.49
CA LYS A 865 31.53 -15.04 67.62
C LYS A 865 32.16 -14.58 68.94
N ALA A 866 31.86 -15.28 70.04
CA ALA A 866 32.47 -15.00 71.33
C ALA A 866 33.99 -15.21 71.29
N SER A 867 34.47 -16.31 70.70
CA SER A 867 35.90 -16.58 70.55
C SER A 867 36.62 -15.48 69.74
N ALA A 868 35.95 -14.90 68.72
CA ALA A 868 36.51 -13.80 67.94
C ALA A 868 36.60 -12.49 68.73
N LEU A 869 35.57 -12.16 69.53
CA LEU A 869 35.59 -10.98 70.42
C LEU A 869 36.62 -11.11 71.53
N LEU A 870 36.79 -12.33 72.08
CA LEU A 870 37.84 -12.64 73.06
C LEU A 870 39.24 -12.47 72.46
N LYS A 871 39.47 -12.90 71.21
CA LYS A 871 40.71 -12.66 70.46
C LYS A 871 41.03 -11.18 70.27
N GLN A 872 40.00 -10.36 70.06
CA GLN A 872 40.13 -8.91 69.89
C GLN A 872 40.16 -8.14 71.22
N ARG A 873 40.16 -8.83 72.38
CA ARG A 873 40.09 -8.24 73.73
C ARG A 873 38.96 -7.22 73.89
N SER A 874 37.83 -7.46 73.26
CA SER A 874 36.69 -6.54 73.22
C SER A 874 35.71 -6.77 74.38
N GLY A 875 36.12 -6.40 75.61
CA GLY A 875 35.29 -6.46 76.82
C GLY A 875 35.63 -7.60 77.79
N THR A 876 34.95 -7.65 78.93
CA THR A 876 35.07 -8.71 79.94
C THR A 876 34.35 -10.00 79.51
N ILE A 877 34.70 -11.15 80.09
CA ILE A 877 34.06 -12.46 79.76
C ILE A 877 32.54 -12.41 79.92
N SER A 878 32.04 -11.72 80.96
CA SER A 878 30.61 -11.53 81.18
C SER A 878 29.96 -10.65 80.09
N GLU A 879 30.61 -9.56 79.68
CA GLU A 879 30.13 -8.69 78.60
C GLU A 879 30.11 -9.42 77.26
N VAL A 880 31.14 -10.21 76.95
CA VAL A 880 31.19 -11.02 75.71
C VAL A 880 30.13 -12.11 75.71
N ALA A 881 29.85 -12.74 76.87
CA ALA A 881 28.78 -13.72 77.00
C ALA A 881 27.40 -13.10 76.69
N TYR A 882 27.09 -11.95 77.26
CA TYR A 882 25.82 -11.25 76.98
C TYR A 882 25.75 -10.69 75.55
N ALA A 883 26.84 -10.10 75.05
CA ALA A 883 26.91 -9.53 73.69
C ALA A 883 26.72 -10.58 72.58
N THR A 884 26.99 -11.86 72.89
CA THR A 884 26.81 -12.98 71.96
C THR A 884 25.54 -13.78 72.21
N GLY A 885 24.62 -13.25 73.04
CA GLY A 885 23.28 -13.79 73.22
C GLY A 885 23.16 -14.94 74.23
N PHE A 886 24.13 -15.12 75.14
CA PHE A 886 23.97 -16.07 76.25
C PHE A 886 23.24 -15.42 77.42
N GLY A 887 22.20 -16.08 77.95
CA GLY A 887 21.43 -15.59 79.08
C GLY A 887 22.15 -15.65 80.44
N SER A 888 23.28 -16.37 80.55
CA SER A 888 24.15 -16.29 81.74
C SER A 888 25.63 -16.57 81.41
N PRO A 889 26.58 -15.86 82.05
CA PRO A 889 28.02 -16.12 81.90
C PRO A 889 28.44 -17.52 82.36
N ALA A 890 27.77 -18.09 83.37
CA ALA A 890 28.06 -19.44 83.85
C ALA A 890 27.72 -20.51 82.79
N TYR A 891 26.61 -20.35 82.08
CA TYR A 891 26.22 -21.25 80.99
C TYR A 891 27.14 -21.08 79.77
N PHE A 892 27.54 -19.85 79.45
CA PHE A 892 28.53 -19.56 78.42
C PHE A 892 29.85 -20.30 78.67
N SER A 893 30.44 -20.16 79.86
CA SER A 893 31.71 -20.82 80.20
C SER A 893 31.64 -22.35 80.12
N LYS A 894 30.50 -22.95 80.52
CA LYS A 894 30.27 -24.40 80.38
C LYS A 894 30.21 -24.83 78.92
N CYS A 895 29.49 -24.08 78.07
CA CYS A 895 29.39 -24.37 76.64
C CYS A 895 30.71 -24.14 75.90
N PHE A 896 31.45 -23.08 76.25
CA PHE A 896 32.75 -22.75 75.68
C PHE A 896 33.78 -23.85 75.99
N LYS A 897 33.83 -24.32 77.24
CA LYS A 897 34.68 -25.45 77.64
C LYS A 897 34.32 -26.75 76.93
N ALA A 898 33.03 -26.98 76.66
CA ALA A 898 32.59 -28.19 75.95
C ALA A 898 32.99 -28.22 74.46
N VAL A 899 33.13 -27.05 73.82
CA VAL A 899 33.50 -26.95 72.39
C VAL A 899 35.00 -26.76 72.18
N TYR A 900 35.66 -25.95 73.02
CA TYR A 900 37.09 -25.61 72.88
C TYR A 900 38.01 -26.36 73.85
N ASN A 901 37.47 -27.24 74.70
CA ASN A 901 38.18 -27.98 75.76
C ASN A 901 38.89 -27.12 76.84
N ILE A 902 38.84 -25.79 76.74
CA ILE A 902 39.41 -24.84 77.71
C ILE A 902 38.37 -23.79 78.13
N THR A 903 38.54 -23.20 79.30
CA THR A 903 37.66 -22.13 79.79
C THR A 903 37.89 -20.83 79.02
N PRO A 904 36.91 -19.90 78.96
CA PRO A 904 37.10 -18.60 78.32
C PRO A 904 38.27 -17.80 78.91
N THR A 905 38.55 -17.93 80.22
CA THR A 905 39.69 -17.27 80.87
C THR A 905 41.01 -17.84 80.38
N GLU A 906 41.15 -19.18 80.38
CA GLU A 906 42.33 -19.87 79.84
C GLU A 906 42.52 -19.57 78.35
N PHE A 907 41.43 -19.40 77.59
CA PHE A 907 41.47 -19.04 76.17
C PHE A 907 42.09 -17.65 75.96
N ILE A 908 41.71 -16.64 76.75
CA ILE A 908 42.33 -15.29 76.69
C ILE A 908 43.80 -15.33 77.11
N GLU A 909 44.15 -16.14 78.13
CA GLU A 909 45.54 -16.29 78.58
C GLU A 909 46.42 -17.02 77.55
N SER A 910 45.82 -17.88 76.72
CA SER A 910 46.51 -18.63 75.66
C SER A 910 46.72 -17.86 74.34
N LEU A 911 46.22 -16.62 74.25
CA LEU A 911 46.29 -15.72 73.09
C LEU A 911 47.33 -14.61 73.30
#